data_AF-A0A0Q0RVX9-F1
#
_entry.id   AF-A0A0Q0RVX9-F1
#
_cell.length_a   1.000
_cell.length_b   1.000
_cell.length_c   1.000
_cell.angle_alpha   90.00
_cell.angle_beta   90.00
_cell.angle_gamma   90.00
#
_symmetry.space_group_name_H-M   'P 1'
#
loop_
_entity.id
_entity.type
_entity.pdbx_description
1 polymer ?
#
loop_
_entity_poly.entity_id
_entity_poly.type
_entity_poly.pdbx_seq_one_letter_code
_entity_poly.pdbx_strand_id
1 'polypeptide(L)'
;EEVERYIEEIQAYNRRKHLQYLPSDDEIRLVVKNSPVMIDGEGSEEEEISGHRDMKRIKTNNIRGGMCLVLCEGLIQKSKKVLKYTNIMNLKEWDILDKIGNHKKEEKGDKGEKYLRDIIAGRPVFGYPNRPGGFRLRYGRSRLSGLAAASINPITMYILDDFIAIGSQIKVELPGKAAAITPCDTIDGPTVLLKNGDHVKIKNMEEARSLRENIDVITDLGEILIAYGDFLENNRNLSRSPFTVEWWSYYLPDKLKGYEKTVPDQFTAVDLSRKYKIPLHPKYDYYWHDITIDELKKLIDSIKVADFSGGLILTHDIRDILIKLGIEFKNTDNGLFLSEFYPLIISTGFELVNDKIVQLRNIDNETNVMDAVNKLSGIEIKPRAPVRVGARLGRPEKAGDRKMKPKVHALFPILNYGDSRRSILVAAKNRVEFSMELNARQCRNCGNETPLTLCEKCGSITYDENTEKKLSVNVGTVLEKAESHVGFYDLKELKGVKKLMSKSNTVEPLEKGILRSKYDISLNKDGTCRYDMSDIPITHFKKSELKLSSETLKNLGYPDQEINEIYPQDIIIPEDAAKYLLHVSNFIDDLLVKYYNMQPYYMCSKIEDLIGHLVIGLAPHTSGGIVGRIIGFSKVSGCYAHPFFHAAKRRNCDGDEDSIMLLLDGLLNFSKKFLPSTTGGLMDAPLVLTVILDPEEVDKEALNVDTLYKYPLEFYLETEKNSPASSIEKMMKTMKVKMAEENSYTGAGFSFDTSDLSDGTLTSAYKTIGSMEEKIEKQLGLAKKLISVDENDVAARVISSHFLPDMFGNLRSFFTQEFRCTKCNSKFRRIPLSGKCLKCGSDNLILTIHHGSIVKYLKETEKIMSEFKLPEYLQAQIRRLIDSINDTFDIHGDEIVDDAPTLESFK
;
A
#
# COMPACT_ATOMS: atom_id res chain seq x y z
N GLU A 1 -5.47 -42.75 -6.90
CA GLU A 1 -4.97 -42.08 -8.11
C GLU A 1 -5.45 -40.63 -8.21
N GLU A 2 -6.75 -40.34 -8.33
CA GLU A 2 -7.23 -38.93 -8.42
C GLU A 2 -6.80 -38.07 -7.22
N VAL A 3 -6.90 -38.56 -6.00
CA VAL A 3 -6.47 -37.80 -4.81
C VAL A 3 -4.97 -37.48 -4.85
N GLU A 4 -4.14 -38.44 -5.29
CA GLU A 4 -2.69 -38.24 -5.40
C GLU A 4 -2.34 -37.28 -6.55
N ARG A 5 -3.15 -37.23 -7.62
CA ARG A 5 -3.07 -36.20 -8.66
C ARG A 5 -3.28 -34.79 -8.08
N TYR A 6 -4.21 -34.60 -7.15
CA TYR A 6 -4.42 -33.29 -6.51
C TYR A 6 -3.20 -32.89 -5.67
N ILE A 7 -2.61 -33.83 -4.93
CA ILE A 7 -1.41 -33.59 -4.12
C ILE A 7 -0.23 -33.19 -5.01
N GLU A 8 0.01 -33.94 -6.10
CA GLU A 8 1.07 -33.65 -7.07
C GLU A 8 0.89 -32.25 -7.68
N GLU A 9 -0.33 -31.91 -8.11
CA GLU A 9 -0.64 -30.58 -8.67
C GLU A 9 -0.44 -29.46 -7.66
N ILE A 10 -0.90 -29.61 -6.41
CA ILE A 10 -0.75 -28.58 -5.36
C ILE A 10 0.73 -28.34 -5.05
N GLN A 11 1.52 -29.41 -4.92
CA GLN A 11 2.96 -29.29 -4.66
C GLN A 11 3.67 -28.64 -5.84
N ALA A 12 3.36 -29.05 -7.08
CA ALA A 12 3.93 -28.46 -8.29
C ALA A 12 3.54 -27.00 -8.47
N TYR A 13 2.27 -26.67 -8.22
CA TYR A 13 1.77 -25.30 -8.26
C TYR A 13 2.46 -24.41 -7.22
N ASN A 14 2.55 -24.86 -5.97
CA ASN A 14 3.16 -24.10 -4.87
C ASN A 14 4.65 -23.80 -5.10
N ARG A 15 5.38 -24.69 -5.79
CA ARG A 15 6.78 -24.44 -6.18
C ARG A 15 6.93 -23.24 -7.14
N ARG A 16 5.91 -22.96 -7.95
CA ARG A 16 5.92 -21.84 -8.91
C ARG A 16 5.23 -20.60 -8.38
N LYS A 17 4.05 -20.78 -7.81
CA LYS A 17 3.15 -19.75 -7.29
C LYS A 17 2.85 -20.11 -5.85
N HIS A 18 3.62 -19.51 -4.94
CA HIS A 18 3.52 -19.75 -3.52
C HIS A 18 2.08 -19.57 -3.04
N LEU A 19 1.49 -20.62 -2.46
CA LEU A 19 0.16 -20.62 -1.88
C LEU A 19 0.18 -19.92 -0.53
N GLN A 20 -0.86 -19.13 -0.24
CA GLN A 20 -1.02 -18.47 1.07
C GLN A 20 -1.16 -19.48 2.22
N TYR A 21 -1.72 -20.65 1.92
CA TYR A 21 -1.80 -21.78 2.82
C TYR A 21 -1.52 -23.04 2.01
N LEU A 22 -0.45 -23.74 2.37
CA LEU A 22 -0.16 -25.08 1.86
C LEU A 22 -0.75 -26.09 2.86
N PRO A 23 -1.85 -26.78 2.51
CA PRO A 23 -2.39 -27.84 3.35
C PRO A 23 -1.44 -29.03 3.43
N SER A 24 -1.54 -29.83 4.49
CA SER A 24 -0.87 -31.13 4.51
C SER A 24 -1.53 -32.10 3.51
N ASP A 25 -0.78 -33.11 3.08
CA ASP A 25 -1.32 -34.16 2.22
C ASP A 25 -2.57 -34.81 2.84
N ASP A 26 -2.62 -34.97 4.17
CA ASP A 26 -3.79 -35.53 4.87
C ASP A 26 -5.00 -34.59 4.85
N GLU A 27 -4.80 -33.27 4.97
CA GLU A 27 -5.88 -32.29 4.81
C GLU A 27 -6.44 -32.35 3.38
N ILE A 28 -5.57 -32.48 2.37
CA ILE A 28 -5.98 -32.64 0.96
C ILE A 28 -6.77 -33.93 0.78
N ARG A 29 -6.26 -35.06 1.28
CA ARG A 29 -6.96 -36.36 1.20
C ARG A 29 -8.32 -36.30 1.88
N LEU A 30 -8.40 -35.66 3.05
CA LEU A 30 -9.65 -35.53 3.80
C LEU A 30 -10.69 -34.74 3.00
N VAL A 31 -10.35 -33.57 2.48
CA VAL A 31 -11.31 -32.73 1.73
C VAL A 31 -11.67 -33.36 0.40
N VAL A 32 -10.70 -33.83 -0.39
CA VAL A 32 -10.97 -34.36 -1.74
C VAL A 32 -11.79 -35.65 -1.69
N LYS A 33 -11.56 -36.54 -0.71
CA LYS A 33 -12.33 -37.81 -0.58
C LYS A 33 -13.76 -37.59 -0.10
N ASN A 34 -14.01 -36.54 0.68
CA ASN A 34 -15.29 -36.35 1.36
C ASN A 34 -16.09 -35.15 0.81
N SER A 35 -15.56 -34.39 -0.15
CA SER A 35 -16.30 -33.29 -0.74
C SER A 35 -17.49 -33.83 -1.55
N PRO A 36 -18.71 -33.26 -1.39
CA PRO A 36 -19.88 -33.68 -2.16
C PRO A 36 -19.77 -33.30 -3.64
N VAL A 37 -18.80 -32.48 -4.02
CA VAL A 37 -18.56 -32.00 -5.38
C VAL A 37 -17.11 -32.24 -5.79
N MET A 38 -16.89 -32.49 -7.09
CA MET A 38 -15.53 -32.58 -7.63
C MET A 38 -15.00 -31.17 -7.93
N ILE A 39 -13.90 -30.79 -7.29
CA ILE A 39 -13.25 -29.49 -7.50
C ILE A 39 -12.34 -29.60 -8.73
N ASP A 40 -12.83 -29.25 -9.91
CA ASP A 40 -12.10 -29.39 -11.18
C ASP A 40 -11.71 -28.03 -11.79
N GLY A 41 -10.97 -28.04 -12.91
CA GLY A 41 -10.60 -26.83 -13.65
C GLY A 41 -9.87 -27.13 -14.95
N GLU A 42 -9.71 -26.11 -15.79
CA GLU A 42 -8.87 -26.19 -16.99
C GLU A 42 -7.38 -26.14 -16.62
N GLY A 43 -6.54 -26.71 -17.48
CA GLY A 43 -5.08 -26.67 -17.33
C GLY A 43 -4.58 -25.25 -17.55
N SER A 44 -4.24 -24.55 -16.47
CA SER A 44 -3.90 -23.12 -16.52
C SER A 44 -2.41 -22.84 -16.61
N GLU A 45 -1.57 -23.81 -16.25
CA GLU A 45 -0.12 -23.70 -16.36
C GLU A 45 0.41 -24.55 -17.53
N GLU A 46 1.56 -24.17 -18.09
CA GLU A 46 2.19 -24.93 -19.19
C GLU A 46 2.88 -26.22 -18.71
N GLU A 47 3.11 -26.39 -17.40
CA GLU A 47 3.73 -27.60 -16.86
C GLU A 47 2.75 -28.77 -16.85
N GLU A 48 3.22 -29.90 -17.35
CA GLU A 48 2.55 -31.18 -17.21
C GLU A 48 2.98 -31.87 -15.92
N ILE A 49 2.01 -32.51 -15.27
CA ILE A 49 2.28 -33.46 -14.19
C ILE A 49 2.97 -34.72 -14.72
N SER A 50 3.71 -35.38 -13.85
CA SER A 50 4.61 -36.48 -14.20
C SER A 50 4.02 -37.86 -13.91
N GLY A 51 3.35 -38.02 -12.76
CA GLY A 51 2.89 -39.32 -12.30
C GLY A 51 1.50 -39.70 -12.78
N HIS A 52 0.51 -38.85 -12.50
CA HIS A 52 -0.91 -39.23 -12.60
C HIS A 52 -1.61 -38.70 -13.88
N ARG A 53 -1.12 -39.13 -15.05
CA ARG A 53 -1.57 -38.65 -16.37
C ARG A 53 -2.80 -39.39 -16.89
N ASP A 54 -3.48 -38.77 -17.85
CA ASP A 54 -4.57 -39.34 -18.67
C ASP A 54 -5.73 -39.92 -17.84
N MET A 55 -6.07 -39.22 -16.76
CA MET A 55 -7.12 -39.61 -15.84
C MET A 55 -8.50 -39.49 -16.49
N LYS A 56 -9.35 -40.50 -16.34
CA LYS A 56 -10.67 -40.59 -16.99
C LYS A 56 -11.56 -39.36 -16.77
N ARG A 57 -11.50 -38.74 -15.59
CA ARG A 57 -12.34 -37.57 -15.22
C ARG A 57 -11.62 -36.23 -15.39
N ILE A 58 -10.30 -36.21 -15.53
CA ILE A 58 -9.51 -34.96 -15.61
C ILE A 58 -8.99 -34.84 -17.05
N LYS A 59 -9.56 -33.92 -17.82
CA LYS A 59 -9.34 -33.80 -19.27
C LYS A 59 -7.97 -33.23 -19.68
N THR A 60 -7.09 -32.92 -18.72
CA THR A 60 -5.81 -32.26 -18.96
C THR A 60 -4.70 -32.89 -18.12
N ASN A 61 -3.49 -32.93 -18.68
CA ASN A 61 -2.28 -33.31 -17.96
C ASN A 61 -1.54 -32.09 -17.38
N ASN A 62 -1.99 -30.89 -17.71
CA ASN A 62 -1.42 -29.67 -17.18
C ASN A 62 -1.92 -29.41 -15.76
N ILE A 63 -1.16 -28.62 -15.01
CA ILE A 63 -1.56 -28.18 -13.67
C ILE A 63 -2.79 -27.26 -13.76
N ARG A 64 -3.82 -27.58 -12.97
CA ARG A 64 -5.07 -26.81 -12.85
C ARG A 64 -4.93 -25.82 -11.70
N GLY A 65 -4.29 -24.67 -11.95
CA GLY A 65 -4.03 -23.67 -10.91
C GLY A 65 -5.30 -23.14 -10.23
N GLY A 66 -6.41 -22.99 -10.97
CA GLY A 66 -7.70 -22.61 -10.38
C GLY A 66 -8.23 -23.62 -9.36
N MET A 67 -8.05 -24.93 -9.64
CA MET A 67 -8.39 -25.99 -8.68
C MET A 67 -7.51 -25.90 -7.43
N CYS A 68 -6.19 -25.71 -7.59
CA CYS A 68 -5.27 -25.58 -6.45
C CYS A 68 -5.68 -24.41 -5.54
N LEU A 69 -6.00 -23.25 -6.11
CA LEU A 69 -6.41 -22.07 -5.34
C LEU A 69 -7.75 -22.27 -4.62
N VAL A 70 -8.78 -22.80 -5.31
CA VAL A 70 -10.11 -23.03 -4.72
C VAL A 70 -10.04 -24.03 -3.56
N LEU A 71 -9.25 -25.09 -3.71
CA LEU A 71 -9.09 -26.10 -2.67
C LEU A 71 -8.26 -25.58 -1.49
N CYS A 72 -7.07 -25.02 -1.75
CA CYS A 72 -6.13 -24.63 -0.70
C CYS A 72 -6.51 -23.31 -0.02
N GLU A 73 -6.70 -22.24 -0.79
CA GLU A 73 -6.94 -20.88 -0.28
C GLU A 73 -8.43 -20.56 -0.08
N GLY A 74 -9.31 -21.30 -0.74
CA GLY A 74 -10.76 -21.24 -0.54
C GLY A 74 -11.23 -22.16 0.58
N LEU A 75 -11.40 -23.45 0.26
CA LEU A 75 -12.06 -24.41 1.14
C LEU A 75 -11.26 -24.70 2.42
N ILE A 76 -9.96 -25.00 2.30
CA ILE A 76 -9.16 -25.41 3.45
C ILE A 76 -8.77 -24.21 4.31
N GLN A 77 -8.15 -23.17 3.72
CA GLN A 77 -7.72 -21.99 4.47
C GLN A 77 -8.90 -21.23 5.12
N LYS A 78 -10.07 -21.18 4.46
CA LYS A 78 -11.27 -20.49 4.97
C LYS A 78 -12.32 -21.45 5.53
N SER A 79 -11.92 -22.67 5.92
CA SER A 79 -12.83 -23.73 6.41
C SER A 79 -13.84 -23.22 7.44
N LYS A 80 -13.40 -22.47 8.46
CA LYS A 80 -14.29 -21.87 9.49
C LYS A 80 -15.35 -20.93 8.91
N LYS A 81 -14.99 -20.12 7.91
CA LYS A 81 -15.93 -19.19 7.26
C LYS A 81 -16.90 -19.95 6.37
N VAL A 82 -16.43 -20.96 5.64
CA VAL A 82 -17.29 -21.86 4.84
C VAL A 82 -18.30 -22.56 5.75
N LEU A 83 -17.83 -23.18 6.85
CA LEU A 83 -18.66 -23.83 7.86
C LEU A 83 -19.73 -22.91 8.44
N LYS A 84 -19.39 -21.65 8.73
CA LYS A 84 -20.37 -20.66 9.20
C LYS A 84 -21.54 -20.52 8.23
N TYR A 85 -21.27 -20.41 6.92
CA TYR A 85 -22.32 -20.27 5.91
C TYR A 85 -23.06 -21.59 5.66
N THR A 86 -22.36 -22.72 5.61
CA THR A 86 -23.02 -24.03 5.43
C THR A 86 -23.93 -24.36 6.61
N ASN A 87 -23.54 -24.00 7.84
CA ASN A 87 -24.40 -24.13 9.03
C ASN A 87 -25.64 -23.24 8.95
N ILE A 88 -25.49 -21.97 8.52
CA ILE A 88 -26.64 -21.07 8.30
C ILE A 88 -27.60 -21.65 7.23
N MET A 89 -27.05 -22.28 6.19
CA MET A 89 -27.81 -22.90 5.10
C MET A 89 -28.25 -24.35 5.40
N ASN A 90 -27.91 -24.91 6.57
CA ASN A 90 -28.16 -26.30 6.97
C ASN A 90 -27.57 -27.37 6.01
N LEU A 91 -26.40 -27.11 5.41
CA LEU A 91 -25.67 -28.03 4.53
C LEU A 91 -24.67 -28.88 5.32
N LYS A 92 -25.12 -30.03 5.84
CA LYS A 92 -24.35 -30.92 6.73
C LYS A 92 -23.22 -31.67 6.04
N GLU A 93 -23.27 -31.80 4.72
CA GLU A 93 -22.25 -32.50 3.92
C GLU A 93 -20.87 -31.84 4.03
N TRP A 94 -20.82 -30.56 4.42
CA TRP A 94 -19.59 -29.79 4.59
C TRP A 94 -19.03 -29.80 6.02
N ASP A 95 -19.68 -30.47 6.97
CA ASP A 95 -19.21 -30.61 8.36
C ASP A 95 -17.83 -31.28 8.45
N ILE A 96 -17.39 -31.95 7.37
CA ILE A 96 -16.04 -32.49 7.21
C ILE A 96 -14.94 -31.44 7.42
N LEU A 97 -15.22 -30.17 7.13
CA LEU A 97 -14.28 -29.07 7.27
C LEU A 97 -13.99 -28.75 8.73
N ASP A 98 -14.82 -29.19 9.68
CA ASP A 98 -14.63 -28.98 11.12
C ASP A 98 -13.41 -29.76 11.64
N LYS A 99 -13.00 -30.80 10.91
CA LYS A 99 -11.81 -31.61 11.21
C LYS A 99 -10.50 -30.95 10.74
N ILE A 100 -10.57 -29.88 9.94
CA ILE A 100 -9.40 -29.15 9.45
C ILE A 100 -8.82 -28.27 10.56
N GLY A 101 -7.50 -28.38 10.79
CA GLY A 101 -6.80 -27.60 11.82
C GLY A 101 -6.78 -28.21 13.22
N ASN A 102 -7.52 -29.29 13.49
CA ASN A 102 -7.53 -29.97 14.81
C ASN A 102 -6.21 -30.68 15.15
N HIS A 103 -5.30 -30.84 14.18
CA HIS A 103 -3.97 -31.44 14.37
C HIS A 103 -2.82 -30.45 14.57
N LYS A 104 -3.08 -29.13 14.61
CA LYS A 104 -2.05 -28.12 14.91
C LYS A 104 -2.22 -27.60 16.34
N LYS A 105 -1.49 -28.19 17.29
CA LYS A 105 -0.90 -27.36 18.35
C LYS A 105 0.00 -26.37 17.61
N GLU A 106 -0.45 -25.13 17.42
CA GLU A 106 0.44 -24.07 16.94
C GLU A 106 1.62 -24.02 17.91
N GLU A 107 2.81 -24.45 17.47
CA GLU A 107 4.03 -23.91 18.02
C GLU A 107 3.89 -22.39 17.92
N LYS A 108 3.83 -21.72 19.07
CA LYS A 108 3.92 -20.27 19.19
C LYS A 108 5.32 -19.84 18.75
N GLY A 109 5.63 -19.98 17.47
CA GLY A 109 6.72 -19.26 16.83
C GLY A 109 6.37 -17.78 16.84
N ASP A 110 7.34 -16.94 17.18
CA ASP A 110 7.18 -15.51 17.42
C ASP A 110 6.40 -14.84 16.27
N LYS A 111 5.13 -14.50 16.52
CA LYS A 111 4.21 -13.99 15.48
C LYS A 111 4.64 -12.59 14.99
N GLY A 112 5.54 -11.91 15.72
CA GLY A 112 6.06 -10.58 15.42
C GLY A 112 7.02 -10.52 14.24
N GLU A 113 7.68 -11.61 13.82
CA GLU A 113 8.71 -11.53 12.77
C GLU A 113 8.17 -11.62 11.33
N LYS A 114 6.89 -11.93 11.14
CA LYS A 114 6.34 -12.17 9.78
C LYS A 114 6.45 -10.95 8.86
N TYR A 115 6.31 -9.73 9.39
CA TYR A 115 6.43 -8.54 8.55
C TYR A 115 7.88 -8.33 8.08
N LEU A 116 8.90 -8.75 8.85
CA LEU A 116 10.34 -8.61 8.54
C LEU A 116 10.91 -9.68 7.59
N ARG A 117 10.14 -10.68 7.17
CA ARG A 117 10.66 -11.78 6.32
C ARG A 117 10.99 -11.36 4.88
N ASP A 118 10.25 -10.39 4.34
CA ASP A 118 10.39 -9.94 2.94
C ASP A 118 10.85 -8.48 2.85
N ILE A 119 12.04 -8.19 3.36
CA ILE A 119 12.62 -6.83 3.26
C ILE A 119 13.21 -6.66 1.87
N ILE A 120 12.51 -5.89 1.04
CA ILE A 120 12.98 -5.55 -0.31
C ILE A 120 13.86 -4.30 -0.19
N ALA A 121 14.90 -4.23 -1.03
CA ALA A 121 15.74 -3.06 -1.07
C ALA A 121 14.97 -1.79 -1.51
N GLY A 122 15.36 -0.66 -0.95
CA GLY A 122 14.66 0.62 -1.00
C GLY A 122 13.45 0.75 -0.07
N ARG A 123 13.09 -0.29 0.70
CA ARG A 123 11.95 -0.25 1.62
C ARG A 123 12.42 -0.30 3.06
N PRO A 124 12.60 0.85 3.72
CA PRO A 124 13.16 0.90 5.06
C PRO A 124 12.28 0.22 6.11
N VAL A 125 12.93 -0.29 7.14
CA VAL A 125 12.28 -0.69 8.39
C VAL A 125 12.35 0.49 9.33
N PHE A 126 11.22 0.82 9.97
CA PHE A 126 11.12 1.94 10.89
C PHE A 126 11.24 1.50 12.35
N GLY A 127 10.80 0.30 12.69
CA GLY A 127 10.99 -0.22 14.04
C GLY A 127 10.61 -1.70 14.17
N TYR A 128 11.26 -2.36 15.13
CA TYR A 128 10.95 -3.73 15.55
C TYR A 128 9.79 -3.79 16.55
N PRO A 129 9.09 -4.94 16.66
CA PRO A 129 7.93 -5.07 17.54
C PRO A 129 8.33 -4.81 18.98
N ASN A 130 7.56 -3.95 19.64
CA ASN A 130 7.74 -3.60 21.04
C ASN A 130 9.15 -3.08 21.43
N ARG A 131 9.95 -2.62 20.47
CA ARG A 131 11.31 -2.11 20.73
C ARG A 131 11.26 -0.61 21.09
N PRO A 132 11.99 -0.15 22.13
CA PRO A 132 12.12 1.26 22.44
C PRO A 132 12.50 2.10 21.22
N GLY A 133 11.92 3.30 21.14
CA GLY A 133 12.05 4.23 20.02
C GLY A 133 11.14 3.97 18.81
N GLY A 134 10.47 2.81 18.74
CA GLY A 134 9.47 2.54 17.69
C GLY A 134 8.19 3.36 17.86
N PHE A 135 7.27 3.27 16.89
CA PHE A 135 5.99 3.98 16.95
C PHE A 135 5.18 3.59 18.18
N ARG A 136 4.83 4.56 19.02
CA ARG A 136 4.02 4.35 20.22
C ARG A 136 2.56 4.20 19.82
N LEU A 137 1.94 3.07 20.15
CA LEU A 137 0.51 2.85 19.86
C LEU A 137 -0.31 3.93 20.56
N ARG A 138 -1.18 4.64 19.84
CA ARG A 138 -2.23 5.49 20.41
C ARG A 138 -3.58 5.05 19.85
N TYR A 139 -4.55 4.84 20.75
CA TYR A 139 -5.90 4.48 20.34
C TYR A 139 -6.69 5.71 19.93
N GLY A 140 -7.33 5.61 18.78
CA GLY A 140 -8.25 6.62 18.29
C GLY A 140 -8.36 6.60 16.77
N ARG A 141 -9.32 7.36 16.29
CA ARG A 141 -9.59 7.56 14.87
C ARG A 141 -9.47 9.04 14.52
N SER A 142 -8.68 9.35 13.51
CA SER A 142 -8.73 10.67 12.87
C SER A 142 -9.86 10.69 11.84
N ARG A 143 -10.20 11.87 11.33
CA ARG A 143 -11.14 11.94 10.20
C ARG A 143 -10.62 11.24 8.93
N LEU A 144 -9.31 10.95 8.86
CA LEU A 144 -8.59 10.32 7.75
C LEU A 144 -8.11 8.88 8.07
N SER A 145 -8.58 8.26 9.14
CA SER A 145 -8.17 6.91 9.54
C SER A 145 -9.35 5.97 9.85
N GLY A 146 -9.03 4.69 10.09
CA GLY A 146 -9.97 3.57 10.12
C GLY A 146 -10.03 2.85 8.76
N LEU A 147 -10.76 1.74 8.68
CA LEU A 147 -10.76 0.85 7.50
C LEU A 147 -9.33 0.44 7.10
N ALA A 148 -8.53 0.04 8.09
CA ALA A 148 -7.10 -0.28 7.98
C ALA A 148 -6.15 0.89 7.69
N ALA A 149 -6.61 2.16 7.61
CA ALA A 149 -5.70 3.31 7.60
C ALA A 149 -5.32 3.74 9.02
N ALA A 150 -4.05 4.13 9.20
CA ALA A 150 -3.50 4.65 10.45
C ALA A 150 -2.93 6.06 10.25
N SER A 151 -2.90 6.87 11.30
CA SER A 151 -2.32 8.22 11.20
C SER A 151 -1.01 8.37 11.98
N ILE A 152 -0.07 9.12 11.44
CA ILE A 152 1.18 9.51 12.12
C ILE A 152 1.39 11.02 12.03
N ASN A 153 2.27 11.56 12.87
CA ASN A 153 2.60 12.98 12.83
C ASN A 153 3.32 13.33 11.51
N PRO A 154 2.94 14.42 10.79
CA PRO A 154 3.60 14.88 9.57
C PRO A 154 5.12 15.11 9.73
N ILE A 155 5.56 15.54 10.91
CA ILE A 155 6.98 15.73 11.23
C ILE A 155 7.73 14.40 11.16
N THR A 156 7.12 13.32 11.66
CA THR A 156 7.70 11.98 11.57
C THR A 156 7.85 11.54 10.11
N MET A 157 6.85 11.81 9.27
CA MET A 157 6.91 11.50 7.82
C MET A 157 8.13 12.15 7.15
N TYR A 158 8.35 13.43 7.45
CA TYR A 158 9.45 14.22 6.90
C TYR A 158 10.83 13.77 7.40
N ILE A 159 10.96 13.51 8.71
CA ILE A 159 12.25 13.14 9.35
C ILE A 159 12.69 11.73 8.98
N LEU A 160 11.76 10.84 8.66
CA LEU A 160 12.04 9.51 8.11
C LEU A 160 12.41 9.57 6.63
N ASP A 161 13.22 10.56 6.28
CA ASP A 161 13.73 10.87 4.96
C ASP A 161 12.68 10.89 3.84
N ASP A 162 11.47 11.38 4.13
CA ASP A 162 10.33 11.41 3.22
C ASP A 162 9.93 10.03 2.66
N PHE A 163 10.34 8.92 3.28
CA PHE A 163 9.99 7.59 2.80
C PHE A 163 8.51 7.28 2.97
N ILE A 164 7.88 7.80 4.02
CA ILE A 164 6.46 7.63 4.29
C ILE A 164 5.71 8.84 3.74
N ALA A 165 5.01 8.67 2.63
CA ALA A 165 4.10 9.68 2.12
C ALA A 165 2.64 9.36 2.46
N ILE A 166 1.78 10.35 2.34
CA ILE A 166 0.34 10.17 2.55
C ILE A 166 -0.19 9.16 1.52
N GLY A 167 -0.88 8.12 1.99
CA GLY A 167 -1.33 6.98 1.17
C GLY A 167 -0.28 5.89 0.98
N SER A 168 0.94 6.04 1.49
CA SER A 168 1.92 4.95 1.51
C SER A 168 1.43 3.81 2.39
N GLN A 169 1.58 2.59 1.90
CA GLN A 169 1.35 1.38 2.68
C GLN A 169 2.55 1.13 3.59
N ILE A 170 2.32 1.09 4.90
CA ILE A 170 3.25 0.55 5.87
C ILE A 170 2.78 -0.84 6.27
N LYS A 171 3.69 -1.81 6.28
CA LYS A 171 3.41 -3.10 6.91
C LYS A 171 3.61 -2.97 8.41
N VAL A 172 2.57 -3.28 9.17
CA VAL A 172 2.55 -3.19 10.63
C VAL A 172 2.47 -4.59 11.24
N GLU A 173 2.96 -4.73 12.47
CA GLU A 173 2.86 -5.97 13.25
C GLU A 173 1.51 -6.10 14.00
N LEU A 174 0.92 -4.95 14.36
CA LEU A 174 -0.31 -4.81 15.14
C LEU A 174 -1.16 -3.66 14.57
N PRO A 175 -2.51 -3.77 14.51
CA PRO A 175 -3.34 -4.97 14.74
C PRO A 175 -3.46 -5.86 13.48
N GLY A 176 -3.33 -5.25 12.29
CA GLY A 176 -3.42 -5.89 10.99
C GLY A 176 -2.05 -6.15 10.35
N LYS A 177 -2.03 -6.45 9.05
CA LYS A 177 -0.79 -6.71 8.28
C LYS A 177 -0.20 -5.47 7.63
N ALA A 178 -1.04 -4.49 7.33
CA ALA A 178 -0.68 -3.29 6.62
C ALA A 178 -1.67 -2.17 6.96
N ALA A 179 -1.22 -0.94 6.76
CA ALA A 179 -2.03 0.26 6.88
C ALA A 179 -1.60 1.31 5.87
N ALA A 180 -2.55 1.99 5.23
CA ALA A 180 -2.27 3.24 4.54
C ALA A 180 -2.05 4.35 5.59
N ILE A 181 -1.04 5.19 5.36
CA ILE A 181 -0.69 6.25 6.31
C ILE A 181 -1.34 7.58 5.94
N THR A 182 -1.92 8.23 6.93
CA THR A 182 -2.48 9.58 6.84
C THR A 182 -1.87 10.52 7.89
N PRO A 183 -1.95 11.84 7.69
CA PRO A 183 -1.38 12.77 8.65
C PRO A 183 -2.31 12.99 9.85
N CYS A 184 -1.71 13.19 11.03
CA CYS A 184 -2.39 13.72 12.21
C CYS A 184 -1.38 14.52 13.04
N ASP A 185 -1.49 15.84 13.02
CA ASP A 185 -0.57 16.78 13.68
C ASP A 185 -0.87 16.98 15.17
N THR A 186 -2.01 16.47 15.66
CA THR A 186 -2.44 16.58 17.06
C THR A 186 -1.82 15.50 17.98
N ILE A 187 -1.24 14.45 17.41
CA ILE A 187 -0.52 13.40 18.15
C ILE A 187 0.98 13.70 18.24
N ASP A 188 1.68 13.05 19.17
CA ASP A 188 3.10 13.33 19.40
C ASP A 188 3.96 12.96 18.19
N GLY A 189 4.80 13.92 17.76
CA GLY A 189 5.87 13.71 16.79
C GLY A 189 7.12 13.06 17.38
N PRO A 190 8.22 13.04 16.61
CA PRO A 190 9.43 12.31 16.97
C PRO A 190 10.30 13.11 17.95
N THR A 191 11.14 12.36 18.67
CA THR A 191 12.21 12.90 19.52
C THR A 191 13.56 12.49 18.93
N VAL A 192 14.52 13.40 18.94
CA VAL A 192 15.82 13.22 18.28
C VAL A 192 16.97 13.64 19.18
N LEU A 193 18.11 12.97 18.99
CA LEU A 193 19.41 13.40 19.46
C LEU A 193 20.12 14.12 18.31
N LEU A 194 20.55 15.35 18.56
CA LEU A 194 21.30 16.16 17.61
C LEU A 194 22.80 15.88 17.72
N LYS A 195 23.56 16.19 16.66
CA LYS A 195 25.02 16.02 16.61
C LYS A 195 25.78 16.85 17.66
N ASN A 196 25.18 17.92 18.18
CA ASN A 196 25.75 18.71 19.29
C ASN A 196 25.51 18.04 20.67
N GLY A 197 24.78 16.93 20.71
CA GLY A 197 24.43 16.18 21.91
C GLY A 197 23.11 16.57 22.56
N ASP A 198 22.37 17.55 22.04
CA ASP A 198 21.06 17.94 22.57
C ASP A 198 19.99 16.90 22.24
N HIS A 199 19.09 16.63 23.18
CA HIS A 199 17.94 15.75 22.98
C HIS A 199 16.66 16.57 22.98
N VAL A 200 15.96 16.60 21.85
CA VAL A 200 14.89 17.56 21.57
C VAL A 200 13.68 16.85 20.97
N LYS A 201 12.48 17.22 21.44
CA LYS A 201 11.22 16.83 20.80
C LYS A 201 10.83 17.88 19.78
N ILE A 202 10.66 17.47 18.53
CA ILE A 202 10.40 18.41 17.43
C ILE A 202 8.93 18.81 17.43
N LYS A 203 8.66 20.11 17.51
CA LYS A 203 7.31 20.64 17.80
C LYS A 203 6.53 21.01 16.56
N ASN A 204 7.22 21.40 15.49
CA ASN A 204 6.58 21.85 14.26
C ASN A 204 7.47 21.55 13.03
N MET A 205 6.88 21.71 11.85
CA MET A 205 7.55 21.46 10.58
C MET A 205 8.69 22.44 10.26
N GLU A 206 8.67 23.67 10.80
CA GLU A 206 9.75 24.63 10.59
C GLU A 206 11.02 24.20 11.34
N GLU A 207 10.86 23.80 12.59
CA GLU A 207 11.93 23.22 13.41
C GLU A 207 12.47 21.94 12.76
N ALA A 208 11.59 21.05 12.29
CA ALA A 208 11.97 19.82 11.59
C ALA A 208 12.88 20.09 10.37
N ARG A 209 12.53 21.09 9.55
CA ARG A 209 13.33 21.50 8.38
C ARG A 209 14.71 22.04 8.77
N SER A 210 14.80 22.78 9.87
CA SER A 210 16.07 23.34 10.34
C SER A 210 17.00 22.30 10.99
N LEU A 211 16.43 21.28 11.63
CA LEU A 211 17.18 20.29 12.41
C LEU A 211 17.54 19.02 11.64
N ARG A 212 16.83 18.68 10.55
CA ARG A 212 16.96 17.38 9.85
C ARG A 212 18.40 16.95 9.56
N GLU A 213 19.23 17.85 9.05
CA GLU A 213 20.65 17.57 8.72
C GLU A 213 21.55 17.41 9.96
N ASN A 214 21.11 17.95 11.10
CA ASN A 214 21.81 17.91 12.38
C ASN A 214 21.34 16.77 13.28
N ILE A 215 20.37 15.96 12.85
CA ILE A 215 19.95 14.75 13.57
C ILE A 215 21.07 13.72 13.48
N ASP A 216 21.52 13.27 14.65
CA ASP A 216 22.44 12.13 14.79
C ASP A 216 21.63 10.83 14.89
N VAL A 217 20.68 10.80 15.84
CA VAL A 217 19.87 9.61 16.13
C VAL A 217 18.41 10.02 16.36
N ILE A 218 17.48 9.25 15.81
CA ILE A 218 16.05 9.33 16.09
C ILE A 218 15.76 8.37 17.25
N THR A 219 15.42 8.94 18.39
CA THR A 219 15.29 8.22 19.68
C THR A 219 13.87 7.75 19.94
N ASP A 220 12.87 8.44 19.39
CA ASP A 220 11.45 8.07 19.39
C ASP A 220 10.80 8.50 18.08
N LEU A 221 10.06 7.60 17.43
CA LEU A 221 9.33 7.89 16.19
C LEU A 221 8.07 8.75 16.41
N GLY A 222 7.64 8.93 17.65
CA GLY A 222 6.33 9.50 17.96
C GLY A 222 5.24 8.45 18.01
N GLU A 223 4.00 8.91 17.89
CA GLU A 223 2.81 8.07 18.03
C GLU A 223 2.28 7.59 16.67
N ILE A 224 1.67 6.40 16.66
CA ILE A 224 0.84 5.90 15.56
C ILE A 224 -0.60 5.72 16.05
N LEU A 225 -1.51 6.45 15.43
CA LEU A 225 -2.93 6.47 15.77
C LEU A 225 -3.65 5.33 15.04
N ILE A 226 -4.18 4.38 15.80
CA ILE A 226 -4.88 3.19 15.29
C ILE A 226 -6.29 3.12 15.88
N ALA A 227 -7.25 2.87 15.00
CA ALA A 227 -8.66 2.81 15.37
C ALA A 227 -9.00 1.52 16.12
N TYR A 228 -9.97 1.59 17.04
CA TYR A 228 -10.50 0.40 17.69
C TYR A 228 -11.09 -0.60 16.68
N GLY A 229 -11.75 -0.09 15.63
CA GLY A 229 -12.35 -0.93 14.58
C GLY A 229 -11.36 -1.89 13.91
N ASP A 230 -10.09 -1.49 13.77
CA ASP A 230 -9.06 -2.33 13.15
C ASP A 230 -8.65 -3.51 14.05
N PHE A 231 -8.72 -3.36 15.38
CA PHE A 231 -8.54 -4.48 16.31
C PHE A 231 -9.71 -5.45 16.26
N LEU A 232 -10.94 -4.93 16.13
CA LEU A 232 -12.14 -5.73 16.03
C LEU A 232 -12.15 -6.57 14.75
N GLU A 233 -11.85 -5.97 13.59
CA GLU A 233 -11.79 -6.68 12.30
C GLU A 233 -10.74 -7.79 12.32
N ASN A 234 -9.53 -7.48 12.82
CA ASN A 234 -8.44 -8.44 12.87
C ASN A 234 -8.58 -9.46 14.02
N ASN A 235 -9.66 -9.39 14.79
CA ASN A 235 -9.93 -10.22 15.96
C ASN A 235 -8.72 -10.30 16.92
N ARG A 236 -8.09 -9.14 17.17
CA ARG A 236 -6.98 -8.99 18.10
C ARG A 236 -7.51 -8.54 19.46
N ASN A 237 -6.85 -8.99 20.52
CA ASN A 237 -7.09 -8.43 21.84
C ASN A 237 -6.58 -6.99 21.89
N LEU A 238 -7.23 -6.17 22.70
CA LEU A 238 -6.82 -4.80 22.94
C LEU A 238 -5.48 -4.81 23.67
N SER A 239 -4.47 -4.23 23.06
CA SER A 239 -3.18 -4.05 23.72
C SER A 239 -3.30 -2.93 24.75
N ARG A 240 -2.48 -2.95 25.80
CA ARG A 240 -2.54 -1.93 26.85
C ARG A 240 -2.39 -0.53 26.23
N SER A 241 -3.37 0.34 26.45
CA SER A 241 -3.30 1.72 25.97
C SER A 241 -2.15 2.46 26.65
N PRO A 242 -1.41 3.34 25.94
CA PRO A 242 -0.61 4.35 26.62
C PRO A 242 -1.49 5.22 27.51
N PHE A 243 -0.89 5.79 28.55
CA PHE A 243 -1.53 6.86 29.31
C PHE A 243 -1.48 8.18 28.53
N THR A 244 -2.63 8.66 28.09
CA THR A 244 -2.76 9.86 27.23
C THR A 244 -3.64 10.93 27.85
N VAL A 245 -3.66 12.11 27.25
CA VAL A 245 -4.45 13.25 27.74
C VAL A 245 -5.95 12.94 27.71
N GLU A 246 -6.42 12.18 26.70
CA GLU A 246 -7.82 11.74 26.61
C GLU A 246 -8.21 10.86 27.81
N TRP A 247 -7.34 9.93 28.20
CA TRP A 247 -7.56 9.11 29.38
C TRP A 247 -7.44 9.94 30.67
N TRP A 248 -6.37 10.75 30.78
CA TRP A 248 -6.14 11.60 31.95
C TRP A 248 -7.31 12.53 32.23
N SER A 249 -7.97 13.07 31.19
CA SER A 249 -9.13 13.95 31.33
C SER A 249 -10.30 13.36 32.12
N TYR A 250 -10.44 12.03 32.16
CA TYR A 250 -11.49 11.37 32.95
C TYR A 250 -11.25 11.44 34.47
N TYR A 251 -10.01 11.68 34.90
CA TYR A 251 -9.68 11.86 36.31
C TYR A 251 -9.90 13.32 36.77
N LEU A 252 -10.08 14.27 35.86
CA LEU A 252 -10.25 15.67 36.20
C LEU A 252 -11.61 15.95 36.87
N PRO A 253 -11.63 16.59 38.06
CA PRO A 253 -12.84 17.14 38.63
C PRO A 253 -13.45 18.22 37.73
N ASP A 254 -14.77 18.44 37.80
CA ASP A 254 -15.49 19.42 36.95
C ASP A 254 -14.88 20.83 36.98
N LYS A 255 -14.36 21.26 38.14
CA LYS A 255 -13.73 22.57 38.32
C LYS A 255 -12.42 22.75 37.55
N LEU A 256 -11.82 21.66 37.05
CA LEU A 256 -10.50 21.62 36.43
C LEU A 256 -10.54 21.19 34.96
N LYS A 257 -11.73 21.03 34.37
CA LYS A 257 -11.91 20.67 32.95
C LYS A 257 -11.23 21.64 31.97
N GLY A 258 -10.91 22.86 32.37
CA GLY A 258 -10.10 23.79 31.56
C GLY A 258 -8.72 23.24 31.18
N TYR A 259 -8.14 22.37 32.03
CA TYR A 259 -6.84 21.72 31.77
C TYR A 259 -6.91 20.60 30.72
N GLU A 260 -8.09 20.25 30.22
CA GLU A 260 -8.20 19.38 29.03
C GLU A 260 -7.63 20.04 27.77
N LYS A 261 -7.69 21.38 27.71
CA LYS A 261 -7.23 22.17 26.56
C LYS A 261 -5.94 22.93 26.81
N THR A 262 -5.66 23.23 28.06
CA THR A 262 -4.48 23.99 28.48
C THR A 262 -3.57 23.08 29.28
N VAL A 263 -2.36 22.88 28.79
CA VAL A 263 -1.36 22.07 29.48
C VAL A 263 -0.91 22.83 30.74
N PRO A 264 -1.09 22.28 31.95
CA PRO A 264 -0.57 22.92 33.17
C PRO A 264 0.96 22.99 33.12
N ASP A 265 1.58 23.94 33.81
CA ASP A 265 3.05 23.91 33.99
C ASP A 265 3.47 22.74 34.90
N GLN A 266 4.76 22.44 34.94
CA GLN A 266 5.31 21.28 35.65
C GLN A 266 4.98 21.27 37.15
N PHE A 267 4.94 22.43 37.81
CA PHE A 267 4.64 22.53 39.24
C PHE A 267 3.15 22.35 39.49
N THR A 268 2.32 23.04 38.71
CA THR A 268 0.86 22.89 38.76
C THR A 268 0.43 21.46 38.49
N ALA A 269 1.05 20.77 37.53
CA ALA A 269 0.72 19.38 37.20
C ALA A 269 0.90 18.45 38.42
N VAL A 270 2.03 18.56 39.12
CA VAL A 270 2.31 17.77 40.33
C VAL A 270 1.37 18.15 41.48
N ASP A 271 1.11 19.43 41.68
CA ASP A 271 0.21 19.92 42.73
C ASP A 271 -1.22 19.42 42.53
N LEU A 272 -1.70 19.41 41.29
CA LEU A 272 -2.99 18.85 40.94
C LEU A 272 -3.05 17.35 41.26
N SER A 273 -2.02 16.58 40.88
CA SER A 273 -1.93 15.16 41.19
C SER A 273 -1.94 14.88 42.69
N ARG A 274 -1.19 15.65 43.49
CA ARG A 274 -1.16 15.52 44.95
C ARG A 274 -2.49 15.88 45.61
N LYS A 275 -3.07 17.02 45.22
CA LYS A 275 -4.27 17.58 45.86
C LYS A 275 -5.52 16.76 45.54
N TYR A 276 -5.67 16.31 44.30
CA TYR A 276 -6.86 15.62 43.82
C TYR A 276 -6.68 14.10 43.72
N LYS A 277 -5.48 13.58 44.01
CA LYS A 277 -5.13 12.15 43.89
C LYS A 277 -5.40 11.60 42.49
N ILE A 278 -5.03 12.39 41.49
CA ILE A 278 -5.13 12.00 40.07
C ILE A 278 -3.73 11.64 39.55
N PRO A 279 -3.62 10.80 38.51
CA PRO A 279 -2.33 10.50 37.91
C PRO A 279 -1.60 11.75 37.40
N LEU A 280 -0.27 11.67 37.29
CA LEU A 280 0.55 12.74 36.71
C LEU A 280 0.12 13.04 35.27
N HIS A 281 0.13 14.31 34.88
CA HIS A 281 -0.25 14.70 33.53
C HIS A 281 0.67 14.05 32.48
N PRO A 282 0.15 13.41 31.40
CA PRO A 282 0.92 12.62 30.43
C PRO A 282 2.07 13.33 29.72
N LYS A 283 2.04 14.66 29.61
CA LYS A 283 3.16 15.46 29.08
C LYS A 283 4.42 15.35 29.94
N TYR A 284 4.24 15.25 31.25
CA TYR A 284 5.31 15.22 32.26
C TYR A 284 5.62 13.80 32.73
N ASP A 285 5.00 12.81 32.10
CA ASP A 285 5.24 11.40 32.36
C ASP A 285 6.28 10.85 31.37
N TYR A 286 7.13 9.96 31.85
CA TYR A 286 8.30 9.47 31.11
C TYR A 286 8.17 7.98 30.80
N TYR A 287 9.07 7.45 29.96
CA TYR A 287 9.04 6.03 29.60
C TYR A 287 9.71 5.14 30.65
N TRP A 288 9.21 5.20 31.89
CA TRP A 288 9.76 4.47 33.03
C TRP A 288 9.85 2.96 32.81
N HIS A 289 9.00 2.38 31.97
CA HIS A 289 9.01 0.96 31.65
C HIS A 289 10.19 0.51 30.75
N ASP A 290 10.98 1.45 30.21
CA ASP A 290 12.12 1.14 29.31
C ASP A 290 13.48 1.11 30.01
N ILE A 291 13.53 1.50 31.28
CA ILE A 291 14.76 1.45 32.08
C ILE A 291 14.70 0.27 33.04
N THR A 292 15.87 -0.14 33.51
CA THR A 292 16.03 -1.16 34.55
C THR A 292 16.07 -0.52 35.95
N ILE A 293 15.88 -1.32 37.00
CA ILE A 293 16.01 -0.86 38.39
C ILE A 293 17.42 -0.32 38.67
N ASP A 294 18.46 -0.91 38.09
CA ASP A 294 19.83 -0.44 38.28
C ASP A 294 20.09 0.91 37.59
N GLU A 295 19.49 1.13 36.42
CA GLU A 295 19.48 2.45 35.78
C GLU A 295 18.70 3.47 36.59
N LEU A 296 17.56 3.10 37.19
CA LEU A 296 16.82 3.98 38.10
C LEU A 296 17.66 4.37 39.33
N LYS A 297 18.41 3.43 39.93
CA LYS A 297 19.31 3.72 41.05
C LYS A 297 20.42 4.70 40.65
N LYS A 298 21.04 4.49 39.49
CA LYS A 298 22.05 5.42 38.94
C LYS A 298 21.47 6.83 38.74
N LEU A 299 20.24 6.91 38.23
CA LEU A 299 19.54 8.18 38.06
C LEU A 299 19.29 8.89 39.40
N ILE A 300 18.82 8.15 40.42
CA ILE A 300 18.64 8.65 41.79
C ILE A 300 19.96 9.17 42.36
N ASP A 301 21.06 8.44 42.18
CA ASP A 301 22.37 8.85 42.69
C ASP A 301 22.91 10.10 41.97
N SER A 302 22.67 10.24 40.66
CA SER A 302 22.99 11.46 39.90
C SER A 302 22.18 12.67 40.40
N ILE A 303 20.89 12.48 40.74
CA ILE A 303 20.03 13.56 41.27
C ILE A 303 20.50 14.04 42.66
N LYS A 304 21.10 13.18 43.50
CA LYS A 304 21.63 13.58 44.82
C LYS A 304 22.75 14.61 44.74
N VAL A 305 23.55 14.55 43.67
CA VAL A 305 24.71 15.43 43.46
C VAL A 305 24.45 16.49 42.38
N ALA A 306 23.22 16.58 41.90
CA ALA A 306 22.83 17.50 40.85
C ALA A 306 22.95 18.96 41.29
N ASP A 307 23.36 19.82 40.36
CA ASP A 307 23.42 21.26 40.59
C ASP A 307 22.11 21.93 40.14
N PHE A 308 21.74 23.01 40.82
CA PHE A 308 20.53 23.78 40.57
C PHE A 308 20.87 25.23 40.22
N SER A 309 20.76 25.59 38.94
CA SER A 309 21.08 26.92 38.42
C SER A 309 20.01 27.41 37.44
N GLY A 310 18.78 27.57 37.96
CA GLY A 310 17.59 27.91 37.14
C GLY A 310 17.03 26.74 36.33
N GLY A 311 17.64 25.57 36.46
CA GLY A 311 17.25 24.27 35.92
C GLY A 311 18.12 23.18 36.58
N LEU A 312 17.82 21.91 36.30
CA LEU A 312 18.55 20.78 36.86
C LEU A 312 19.73 20.41 35.95
N ILE A 313 20.95 20.40 36.49
CA ILE A 313 22.15 19.94 35.78
C ILE A 313 22.55 18.58 36.31
N LEU A 314 22.52 17.58 35.42
CA LEU A 314 22.89 16.20 35.70
C LEU A 314 24.21 15.82 35.03
N THR A 315 24.84 14.76 35.54
CA THR A 315 26.11 14.25 35.02
C THR A 315 25.94 13.59 33.64
N HIS A 316 27.00 13.59 32.81
CA HIS A 316 26.91 13.06 31.44
C HIS A 316 26.70 11.54 31.36
N ASP A 317 27.04 10.79 32.41
CA ASP A 317 26.94 9.33 32.46
C ASP A 317 25.50 8.80 32.44
N ILE A 318 24.51 9.64 32.78
CA ILE A 318 23.09 9.29 32.72
C ILE A 318 22.42 9.62 31.37
N ARG A 319 23.18 10.10 30.37
CA ARG A 319 22.64 10.51 29.05
C ARG A 319 21.73 9.45 28.45
N ASP A 320 22.19 8.21 28.37
CA ASP A 320 21.44 7.12 27.74
C ASP A 320 20.14 6.80 28.51
N ILE A 321 20.14 7.00 29.83
CA ILE A 321 18.95 6.82 30.68
C ILE A 321 17.92 7.91 30.38
N LEU A 322 18.36 9.18 30.26
CA LEU A 322 17.46 10.29 29.89
C LEU A 322 16.87 10.10 28.48
N ILE A 323 17.68 9.60 27.53
CA ILE A 323 17.22 9.27 26.18
C ILE A 323 16.15 8.18 26.23
N LYS A 324 16.39 7.08 26.97
CA LYS A 324 15.39 6.00 27.15
C LYS A 324 14.10 6.50 27.78
N LEU A 325 14.18 7.44 28.73
CA LEU A 325 13.03 8.05 29.38
C LEU A 325 12.28 9.06 28.48
N GLY A 326 12.87 9.48 27.36
CA GLY A 326 12.29 10.47 26.45
C GLY A 326 12.40 11.90 26.97
N ILE A 327 13.38 12.20 27.82
CA ILE A 327 13.52 13.51 28.50
C ILE A 327 14.34 14.47 27.65
N GLU A 328 13.81 15.66 27.36
CA GLU A 328 14.54 16.72 26.66
C GLU A 328 15.67 17.29 27.54
N PHE A 329 16.86 17.46 26.98
CA PHE A 329 18.00 18.09 27.67
C PHE A 329 18.92 18.81 26.69
N LYS A 330 19.61 19.84 27.20
CA LYS A 330 20.72 20.50 26.50
C LYS A 330 22.05 19.98 26.99
N ASN A 331 22.94 19.67 26.06
CA ASN A 331 24.29 19.21 26.36
C ASN A 331 25.21 20.43 26.55
N THR A 332 25.78 20.56 27.75
CA THR A 332 26.69 21.66 28.11
C THR A 332 27.99 21.11 28.67
N ASP A 333 29.05 21.91 28.75
CA ASP A 333 30.34 21.48 29.31
C ASP A 333 30.24 21.07 30.80
N ASN A 334 29.26 21.62 31.51
CA ASN A 334 29.05 21.35 32.93
C ASN A 334 28.10 20.15 33.20
N GLY A 335 27.51 19.56 32.16
CA GLY A 335 26.54 18.48 32.29
C GLY A 335 25.33 18.60 31.36
N LEU A 336 24.30 17.83 31.67
CA LEU A 336 23.02 17.79 30.95
C LEU A 336 22.02 18.71 31.64
N PHE A 337 21.63 19.80 30.97
CA PHE A 337 20.72 20.80 31.51
C PHE A 337 19.26 20.49 31.14
N LEU A 338 18.39 20.40 32.15
CA LEU A 338 16.95 20.14 32.01
C LEU A 338 16.14 21.37 32.46
N SER A 339 15.28 21.87 31.58
CA SER A 339 14.34 22.96 31.90
C SER A 339 13.05 22.47 32.57
N GLU A 340 12.57 21.28 32.18
CA GLU A 340 11.44 20.60 32.82
C GLU A 340 11.99 19.49 33.71
N PHE A 341 12.21 19.79 35.00
CA PHE A 341 12.96 18.94 35.92
C PHE A 341 12.15 18.48 37.14
N TYR A 342 11.12 19.23 37.54
CA TYR A 342 10.39 18.98 38.77
C TYR A 342 9.68 17.61 38.78
N PRO A 343 9.02 17.16 37.68
CA PRO A 343 8.43 15.83 37.63
C PRO A 343 9.47 14.73 37.82
N LEU A 344 10.67 14.87 37.24
CA LEU A 344 11.78 13.92 37.39
C LEU A 344 12.26 13.82 38.84
N ILE A 345 12.43 14.96 39.53
CA ILE A 345 12.82 15.03 40.94
C ILE A 345 11.79 14.31 41.81
N ILE A 346 10.50 14.62 41.63
CA ILE A 346 9.43 13.97 42.40
C ILE A 346 9.41 12.47 42.11
N SER A 347 9.42 12.07 40.84
CA SER A 347 9.36 10.66 40.44
C SER A 347 10.49 9.79 40.99
N THR A 348 11.61 10.40 41.36
CA THR A 348 12.79 9.72 41.92
C THR A 348 12.88 9.81 43.45
N GLY A 349 11.87 10.37 44.12
CA GLY A 349 11.75 10.37 45.59
C GLY A 349 12.32 11.61 46.28
N PHE A 350 12.61 12.66 45.52
CA PHE A 350 13.12 13.92 46.02
C PHE A 350 12.05 15.01 46.03
N GLU A 351 12.34 16.12 46.68
CA GLU A 351 11.52 17.32 46.74
C GLU A 351 12.40 18.57 46.65
N LEU A 352 11.84 19.67 46.12
CA LEU A 352 12.53 20.95 46.08
C LEU A 352 12.08 21.81 47.28
N VAL A 353 12.98 22.00 48.26
CA VAL A 353 12.73 22.81 49.46
C VAL A 353 13.76 23.94 49.55
N ASN A 354 13.31 25.20 49.43
CA ASN A 354 14.18 26.38 49.42
C ASN A 354 15.33 26.26 48.40
N ASP A 355 15.01 25.90 47.15
CA ASP A 355 15.96 25.68 46.06
C ASP A 355 17.04 24.60 46.33
N LYS A 356 16.77 23.69 47.26
CA LYS A 356 17.61 22.51 47.54
C LYS A 356 16.84 21.23 47.34
N ILE A 357 17.51 20.26 46.71
CA ILE A 357 16.97 18.92 46.49
C ILE A 357 17.12 18.13 47.79
N VAL A 358 15.98 17.71 48.37
CA VAL A 358 15.94 16.92 49.61
C VAL A 358 15.31 15.58 49.31
N GLN A 359 15.99 14.50 49.70
CA GLN A 359 15.45 13.15 49.52
C GLN A 359 14.37 12.87 50.58
N LEU A 360 13.15 12.60 50.15
CA LEU A 360 12.02 12.28 51.04
C LEU A 360 11.77 10.77 51.13
N ARG A 361 12.05 10.02 50.07
CA ARG A 361 11.80 8.58 49.98
C ARG A 361 13.01 7.84 49.42
N ASN A 362 13.20 6.61 49.88
CA ASN A 362 14.24 5.70 49.43
C ASN A 362 13.61 4.53 48.68
N ILE A 363 14.42 3.89 47.83
CA ILE A 363 14.05 2.66 47.12
C ILE A 363 14.33 1.46 48.04
N ASP A 364 13.35 0.58 48.22
CA ASP A 364 13.35 -0.51 49.19
C ASP A 364 13.02 -1.87 48.52
N ASN A 365 14.05 -2.60 48.08
CA ASN A 365 13.94 -3.98 47.55
C ASN A 365 12.90 -4.21 46.42
N GLU A 366 12.49 -3.17 45.68
CA GLU A 366 11.58 -3.34 44.53
C GLU A 366 12.25 -4.06 43.34
N THR A 367 11.45 -4.90 42.67
CA THR A 367 11.84 -5.61 41.44
C THR A 367 11.27 -4.99 40.17
N ASN A 368 10.23 -4.15 40.27
CA ASN A 368 9.56 -3.50 39.14
C ASN A 368 9.72 -1.97 39.20
N VAL A 369 10.18 -1.37 38.10
CA VAL A 369 10.45 0.07 38.00
C VAL A 369 9.20 0.91 38.19
N MET A 370 8.06 0.51 37.60
CA MET A 370 6.81 1.27 37.73
C MET A 370 6.34 1.33 39.18
N ASP A 371 6.43 0.22 39.92
CA ASP A 371 6.05 0.18 41.33
C ASP A 371 6.99 1.02 42.18
N ALA A 372 8.30 0.97 41.90
CA ALA A 372 9.30 1.79 42.58
C ALA A 372 9.04 3.30 42.36
N VAL A 373 8.82 3.72 41.12
CA VAL A 373 8.57 5.13 40.76
C VAL A 373 7.25 5.63 41.36
N ASN A 374 6.19 4.81 41.39
CA ASN A 374 4.93 5.18 42.07
C ASN A 374 5.14 5.39 43.58
N LYS A 375 5.87 4.49 44.26
CA LYS A 375 6.19 4.64 45.69
C LYS A 375 7.05 5.86 45.98
N LEU A 376 8.11 6.05 45.20
CA LEU A 376 9.06 7.17 45.34
C LEU A 376 8.36 8.51 45.11
N SER A 377 7.56 8.62 44.06
CA SER A 377 6.84 9.85 43.71
C SER A 377 5.74 10.22 44.71
N GLY A 378 5.07 9.22 45.30
CA GLY A 378 3.90 9.42 46.14
C GLY A 378 2.69 9.99 45.38
N ILE A 379 2.72 9.93 44.05
CA ILE A 379 1.62 10.21 43.14
C ILE A 379 1.47 9.02 42.19
N GLU A 380 0.31 8.89 41.54
CA GLU A 380 0.11 7.80 40.58
C GLU A 380 0.79 8.13 39.24
N ILE A 381 1.67 7.24 38.79
CA ILE A 381 2.39 7.30 37.51
C ILE A 381 1.98 6.09 36.69
N LYS A 382 1.48 6.33 35.48
CA LYS A 382 0.96 5.29 34.59
C LYS A 382 1.99 4.99 33.48
N PRO A 383 1.96 3.80 32.87
CA PRO A 383 2.86 3.53 31.73
C PRO A 383 2.54 4.42 30.53
N ARG A 384 3.49 5.26 30.12
CA ARG A 384 3.29 6.24 29.03
C ARG A 384 3.33 5.63 27.63
N ALA A 385 4.07 4.54 27.43
CA ALA A 385 4.29 3.91 26.12
C ALA A 385 4.47 2.38 26.19
N PRO A 386 3.52 1.63 26.78
CA PRO A 386 3.69 0.20 27.06
C PRO A 386 3.79 -0.69 25.81
N VAL A 387 3.43 -0.17 24.63
CA VAL A 387 3.38 -0.91 23.37
C VAL A 387 4.02 -0.08 22.25
N ARG A 388 5.02 -0.65 21.56
CA ARG A 388 5.48 -0.13 20.25
C ARG A 388 5.04 -1.00 19.09
N VAL A 389 4.49 -0.36 18.07
CA VAL A 389 4.09 -1.01 16.82
C VAL A 389 5.31 -1.14 15.91
N GLY A 390 5.67 -2.37 15.57
CA GLY A 390 6.68 -2.64 14.55
C GLY A 390 6.17 -2.25 13.17
N ALA A 391 7.01 -1.58 12.37
CA ALA A 391 6.61 -1.00 11.10
C ALA A 391 7.73 -1.02 10.06
N ARG A 392 7.38 -1.19 8.79
CA ARG A 392 8.28 -0.99 7.64
C ARG A 392 7.53 -0.50 6.42
N LEU A 393 8.23 0.11 5.47
CA LEU A 393 7.63 0.50 4.21
C LEU A 393 7.16 -0.73 3.42
N GLY A 394 5.88 -0.73 3.09
CA GLY A 394 5.24 -1.65 2.17
C GLY A 394 5.34 -1.11 0.76
N ARG A 395 4.24 -0.72 0.15
CA ARG A 395 4.19 -0.06 -1.16
C ARG A 395 4.13 1.46 -0.98
N PRO A 396 4.88 2.26 -1.76
CA PRO A 396 4.65 3.69 -1.80
C PRO A 396 3.22 3.98 -2.29
N GLU A 397 2.74 5.20 -2.05
CA GLU A 397 1.50 5.73 -2.62
C GLU A 397 1.52 5.63 -4.15
N LYS A 398 0.38 5.75 -4.84
CA LYS A 398 0.35 5.73 -6.31
C LYS A 398 -0.77 6.61 -6.83
N ALA A 399 -0.46 7.37 -7.87
CA ALA A 399 -1.43 8.09 -8.68
C ALA A 399 -0.89 8.14 -10.12
N GLY A 400 -1.71 7.80 -11.10
CA GLY A 400 -1.33 7.92 -12.50
C GLY A 400 -2.36 7.35 -13.47
N ASP A 401 -2.35 7.85 -14.70
CA ASP A 401 -3.23 7.33 -15.74
C ASP A 401 -2.85 5.89 -16.13
N ARG A 402 -3.86 5.03 -16.30
CA ARG A 402 -3.65 3.59 -16.57
C ARG A 402 -3.26 3.39 -18.03
N LYS A 403 -1.98 3.56 -18.33
CA LYS A 403 -1.42 3.32 -19.66
C LYS A 403 -1.25 1.83 -19.94
N MET A 404 -1.74 1.38 -21.09
CA MET A 404 -1.24 0.12 -21.66
C MET A 404 0.27 0.26 -21.90
N LYS A 405 1.02 -0.84 -21.75
CA LYS A 405 2.45 -0.90 -22.09
C LYS A 405 2.63 -1.74 -23.35
N PRO A 406 3.02 -1.16 -24.50
CA PRO A 406 3.18 0.28 -24.80
C PRO A 406 1.84 1.04 -24.86
N LYS A 407 1.90 2.38 -24.81
CA LYS A 407 0.73 3.30 -24.87
C LYS A 407 -0.14 3.00 -26.10
N VAL A 408 -1.46 3.01 -25.96
CA VAL A 408 -2.41 2.70 -27.05
C VAL A 408 -3.52 3.75 -27.06
N HIS A 409 -3.86 4.24 -28.26
CA HIS A 409 -4.90 5.25 -28.49
C HIS A 409 -6.16 4.64 -29.12
N ALA A 410 -6.05 3.54 -29.86
CA ALA A 410 -7.18 2.81 -30.43
C ALA A 410 -6.99 1.29 -30.32
N LEU A 411 -8.07 0.55 -30.04
CA LEU A 411 -8.13 -0.90 -30.20
C LEU A 411 -8.26 -1.26 -31.70
N PHE A 412 -7.23 -0.89 -32.46
CA PHE A 412 -7.14 -1.11 -33.90
C PHE A 412 -5.89 -1.96 -34.20
N PRO A 413 -6.04 -3.14 -34.84
CA PRO A 413 -4.92 -4.02 -35.11
C PRO A 413 -4.06 -3.49 -36.27
N ILE A 414 -2.74 -3.52 -36.11
CA ILE A 414 -1.76 -3.14 -37.15
C ILE A 414 -0.64 -4.16 -37.33
N LEU A 415 -0.76 -5.34 -36.72
CA LEU A 415 0.21 -6.43 -36.77
C LEU A 415 1.64 -5.96 -36.45
N ASN A 416 2.57 -6.09 -37.40
CA ASN A 416 3.96 -5.65 -37.27
C ASN A 416 4.29 -4.46 -38.18
N TYR A 417 3.29 -3.82 -38.77
CA TYR A 417 3.48 -2.76 -39.77
C TYR A 417 3.74 -1.38 -39.17
N GLY A 418 3.43 -1.19 -37.89
CA GLY A 418 3.62 0.08 -37.19
C GLY A 418 4.89 0.17 -36.36
N ASP A 419 6.02 -0.35 -36.83
CA ASP A 419 7.30 -0.40 -36.11
C ASP A 419 7.22 -1.00 -34.67
N SER A 420 8.25 -0.82 -33.84
CA SER A 420 8.26 -1.30 -32.44
C SER A 420 7.31 -0.54 -31.52
N ARG A 421 6.97 0.71 -31.86
CA ARG A 421 6.09 1.62 -31.12
C ARG A 421 4.61 1.44 -31.43
N ARG A 422 4.28 0.60 -32.42
CA ARG A 422 2.90 0.32 -32.85
C ARG A 422 2.18 1.56 -33.40
N SER A 423 2.89 2.37 -34.19
CA SER A 423 2.37 3.57 -34.83
C SER A 423 1.44 3.25 -36.01
N ILE A 424 0.20 3.72 -35.93
CA ILE A 424 -0.78 3.65 -37.03
C ILE A 424 -0.35 4.57 -38.18
N LEU A 425 0.24 5.73 -37.86
CA LEU A 425 0.72 6.70 -38.86
C LEU A 425 1.78 6.09 -39.79
N VAL A 426 2.72 5.31 -39.23
CA VAL A 426 3.74 4.60 -40.02
C VAL A 426 3.11 3.53 -40.90
N ALA A 427 2.16 2.76 -40.37
CA ALA A 427 1.44 1.75 -41.15
C ALA A 427 0.63 2.37 -42.29
N ALA A 428 0.00 3.52 -42.06
CA ALA A 428 -0.75 4.28 -43.06
C ALA A 428 0.14 4.83 -44.18
N LYS A 429 1.29 5.45 -43.85
CA LYS A 429 2.25 6.00 -44.84
C LYS A 429 2.77 4.95 -45.81
N ASN A 430 3.01 3.74 -45.31
CA ASN A 430 3.46 2.62 -46.13
C ASN A 430 2.32 2.00 -46.97
N ARG A 431 1.11 2.60 -46.96
CA ARG A 431 -0.12 2.13 -47.63
C ARG A 431 -0.36 0.64 -47.41
N VAL A 432 -0.10 0.18 -46.18
CA VAL A 432 -0.18 -1.23 -45.86
C VAL A 432 -1.62 -1.67 -45.93
N GLU A 433 -1.84 -2.69 -46.75
CA GLU A 433 -3.02 -3.53 -46.72
C GLU A 433 -2.67 -4.81 -45.96
N PHE A 434 -3.42 -5.09 -44.90
CA PHE A 434 -3.26 -6.35 -44.16
C PHE A 434 -4.55 -7.15 -44.16
N SER A 435 -4.39 -8.47 -44.14
CA SER A 435 -5.50 -9.41 -44.08
C SER A 435 -5.42 -10.24 -42.81
N MET A 436 -6.47 -10.18 -41.99
CA MET A 436 -6.56 -10.97 -40.75
C MET A 436 -8.02 -11.31 -40.41
N GLU A 437 -8.21 -12.27 -39.52
CA GLU A 437 -9.53 -12.62 -38.99
C GLU A 437 -10.03 -11.51 -38.06
N LEU A 438 -11.16 -10.90 -38.43
CA LEU A 438 -11.82 -9.81 -37.72
C LEU A 438 -13.33 -10.03 -37.72
N ASN A 439 -14.04 -9.35 -36.82
CA ASN A 439 -15.50 -9.29 -36.84
C ASN A 439 -15.99 -8.72 -38.18
N ALA A 440 -16.80 -9.47 -38.91
CA ALA A 440 -17.39 -9.03 -40.16
C ALA A 440 -18.63 -8.16 -39.92
N ARG A 441 -18.68 -7.04 -40.65
CA ARG A 441 -19.81 -6.12 -40.67
C ARG A 441 -20.21 -5.83 -42.11
N GLN A 442 -21.50 -5.62 -42.33
CA GLN A 442 -22.04 -5.33 -43.67
C GLN A 442 -22.61 -3.92 -43.75
N CYS A 443 -22.25 -3.19 -44.80
CA CYS A 443 -22.77 -1.85 -45.06
C CYS A 443 -24.25 -1.88 -45.45
N ARG A 444 -25.08 -1.04 -44.81
CA ARG A 444 -26.51 -0.91 -45.11
C ARG A 444 -26.83 -0.40 -46.51
N ASN A 445 -25.93 0.36 -47.12
CA ASN A 445 -26.19 1.05 -48.38
C ASN A 445 -25.59 0.30 -49.59
N CYS A 446 -24.29 -0.03 -49.53
CA CYS A 446 -23.60 -0.65 -50.67
C CYS A 446 -23.31 -2.15 -50.52
N GLY A 447 -23.69 -2.76 -49.39
CA GLY A 447 -23.46 -4.19 -49.13
C GLY A 447 -22.00 -4.61 -48.89
N ASN A 448 -21.05 -3.66 -48.91
CA ASN A 448 -19.63 -3.95 -48.68
C ASN A 448 -19.40 -4.57 -47.29
N GLU A 449 -18.67 -5.68 -47.26
CA GLU A 449 -18.17 -6.30 -46.04
C GLU A 449 -16.91 -5.56 -45.55
N THR A 450 -16.86 -5.22 -44.27
CA THR A 450 -15.74 -4.48 -43.65
C THR A 450 -15.74 -4.74 -42.14
N PRO A 451 -14.59 -4.66 -41.45
CA PRO A 451 -14.57 -4.76 -39.98
C PRO A 451 -14.95 -3.44 -39.27
N LEU A 452 -15.19 -2.37 -40.03
CA LEU A 452 -15.38 -1.01 -39.52
C LEU A 452 -16.86 -0.69 -39.28
N THR A 453 -17.14 0.20 -38.31
CA THR A 453 -18.50 0.69 -38.01
C THR A 453 -19.07 1.60 -39.12
N LEU A 454 -18.20 2.25 -39.88
CA LEU A 454 -18.52 3.07 -41.03
C LEU A 454 -17.91 2.47 -42.29
N CYS A 455 -18.68 2.44 -43.37
CA CYS A 455 -18.22 1.86 -44.61
C CYS A 455 -17.12 2.71 -45.26
N GLU A 456 -15.97 2.09 -45.52
CA GLU A 456 -14.86 2.72 -46.23
C GLU A 456 -15.15 3.05 -47.70
N LYS A 457 -16.25 2.59 -48.29
CA LYS A 457 -16.65 2.96 -49.66
C LYS A 457 -17.64 4.14 -49.69
N CYS A 458 -18.77 4.03 -49.00
CA CYS A 458 -19.86 5.01 -49.07
C CYS A 458 -20.12 5.80 -47.77
N GLY A 459 -19.38 5.53 -46.68
CA GLY A 459 -19.53 6.23 -45.39
C GLY A 459 -20.76 5.84 -44.57
N SER A 460 -21.65 4.99 -45.07
CA SER A 460 -22.85 4.56 -44.33
C SER A 460 -22.53 3.58 -43.19
N ILE A 461 -23.38 3.57 -42.16
CA ILE A 461 -23.27 2.68 -41.00
C ILE A 461 -23.33 1.19 -41.41
N THR A 462 -22.52 0.37 -40.76
CA THR A 462 -22.48 -1.08 -40.93
C THR A 462 -23.15 -1.81 -39.76
N TYR A 463 -23.77 -2.96 -40.02
CA TYR A 463 -24.29 -3.84 -38.96
C TYR A 463 -23.39 -5.06 -38.78
N ASP A 464 -23.36 -5.57 -37.56
CA ASP A 464 -22.51 -6.69 -37.16
C ASP A 464 -23.12 -8.02 -37.63
N GLU A 465 -22.33 -8.85 -38.34
CA GLU A 465 -22.77 -10.19 -38.76
C GLU A 465 -22.54 -11.24 -37.67
N ASN A 466 -21.91 -10.87 -36.55
CA ASN A 466 -21.46 -11.75 -35.46
C ASN A 466 -20.66 -12.97 -35.95
N THR A 467 -19.94 -12.82 -37.06
CA THR A 467 -19.05 -13.83 -37.63
C THR A 467 -17.65 -13.26 -37.77
N GLU A 468 -16.64 -14.12 -37.63
CA GLU A 468 -15.26 -13.75 -37.90
C GLU A 468 -14.91 -14.19 -39.33
N LYS A 469 -14.45 -13.24 -40.13
CA LYS A 469 -14.00 -13.49 -41.50
C LYS A 469 -12.61 -12.92 -41.68
N LYS A 470 -11.86 -13.51 -42.61
CA LYS A 470 -10.59 -12.95 -43.05
C LYS A 470 -10.87 -11.73 -43.92
N LEU A 471 -10.65 -10.54 -43.38
CA LEU A 471 -10.95 -9.26 -44.03
C LEU A 471 -9.66 -8.51 -44.35
N SER A 472 -9.67 -7.76 -45.45
CA SER A 472 -8.57 -6.90 -45.88
C SER A 472 -8.83 -5.46 -45.44
N VAL A 473 -7.84 -4.79 -44.84
CA VAL A 473 -7.97 -3.42 -44.34
C VAL A 473 -6.81 -2.58 -44.86
N ASN A 474 -7.13 -1.49 -45.56
CA ASN A 474 -6.16 -0.49 -45.98
C ASN A 474 -6.08 0.63 -44.92
N VAL A 475 -4.99 0.63 -44.13
CA VAL A 475 -4.85 1.57 -42.99
C VAL A 475 -4.84 3.03 -43.44
N GLY A 476 -4.27 3.34 -44.62
CA GLY A 476 -4.23 4.70 -45.16
C GLY A 476 -5.62 5.25 -45.45
N THR A 477 -6.43 4.50 -46.20
CA THR A 477 -7.80 4.91 -46.55
C THR A 477 -8.68 5.08 -45.31
N VAL A 478 -8.54 4.19 -44.33
CA VAL A 478 -9.32 4.27 -43.09
C VAL A 478 -8.92 5.48 -42.26
N LEU A 479 -7.62 5.77 -42.15
CA LEU A 479 -7.12 6.93 -41.43
C LEU A 479 -7.59 8.24 -42.09
N GLU A 480 -7.41 8.39 -43.42
CA GLU A 480 -7.81 9.61 -44.15
C GLU A 480 -9.31 9.92 -43.98
N LYS A 481 -10.17 8.88 -44.00
CA LYS A 481 -11.60 9.02 -43.76
C LYS A 481 -11.92 9.40 -42.33
N ALA A 482 -11.25 8.77 -41.36
CA ALA A 482 -11.43 9.07 -39.95
C ALA A 482 -11.02 10.52 -39.63
N GLU A 483 -9.86 10.98 -40.13
CA GLU A 483 -9.38 12.37 -40.00
C GLU A 483 -10.38 13.37 -40.60
N SER A 484 -10.91 13.05 -41.79
CA SER A 484 -11.90 13.89 -42.46
C SER A 484 -13.24 13.94 -41.73
N HIS A 485 -13.63 12.83 -41.11
CA HIS A 485 -14.86 12.77 -40.30
C HIS A 485 -14.74 13.62 -39.04
N VAL A 486 -13.63 13.53 -38.30
CA VAL A 486 -13.45 14.32 -37.06
C VAL A 486 -12.93 15.75 -37.31
N GLY A 487 -12.49 16.06 -38.53
CA GLY A 487 -11.88 17.35 -38.89
C GLY A 487 -10.59 17.64 -38.13
N PHE A 488 -9.73 16.65 -37.94
CA PHE A 488 -8.44 16.79 -37.25
C PHE A 488 -7.35 15.99 -37.95
N TYR A 489 -6.30 16.68 -38.39
CA TYR A 489 -5.23 16.14 -39.24
C TYR A 489 -3.83 16.26 -38.62
N ASP A 490 -3.66 17.06 -37.55
CA ASP A 490 -2.35 17.30 -36.92
C ASP A 490 -2.04 16.24 -35.85
N LEU A 491 -1.80 15.00 -36.28
CA LEU A 491 -1.48 13.88 -35.39
C LEU A 491 0.02 13.72 -35.19
N LYS A 492 0.50 14.05 -33.99
CA LYS A 492 1.89 13.77 -33.57
C LYS A 492 2.14 12.28 -33.38
N GLU A 493 1.21 11.58 -32.74
CA GLU A 493 1.34 10.16 -32.44
C GLU A 493 -0.03 9.47 -32.38
N LEU A 494 -0.23 8.42 -33.18
CA LEU A 494 -1.39 7.54 -33.10
C LEU A 494 -0.93 6.09 -33.01
N LYS A 495 -1.36 5.38 -31.96
CA LYS A 495 -0.88 4.03 -31.63
C LYS A 495 -2.03 3.03 -31.55
N GLY A 496 -1.83 1.88 -32.18
CA GLY A 496 -2.77 0.76 -32.19
C GLY A 496 -2.26 -0.45 -31.41
N VAL A 497 -2.91 -1.59 -31.61
CA VAL A 497 -2.51 -2.87 -31.03
C VAL A 497 -1.91 -3.78 -32.11
N LYS A 498 -1.05 -4.74 -31.70
CA LYS A 498 -0.54 -5.74 -32.66
C LYS A 498 -1.65 -6.69 -33.11
N LYS A 499 -2.43 -7.17 -32.16
CA LYS A 499 -3.58 -8.06 -32.37
C LYS A 499 -4.65 -7.70 -31.34
N LEU A 500 -5.90 -7.92 -31.70
CA LEU A 500 -7.01 -7.88 -30.76
C LEU A 500 -6.97 -9.14 -29.89
N MET A 501 -7.25 -8.96 -28.59
CA MET A 501 -7.29 -10.07 -27.62
C MET A 501 -8.72 -10.52 -27.33
N SER A 502 -9.71 -9.83 -27.91
CA SER A 502 -11.12 -10.12 -27.67
C SER A 502 -11.58 -11.33 -28.46
N LYS A 503 -12.57 -12.04 -27.90
CA LYS A 503 -13.14 -13.25 -28.52
C LYS A 503 -13.78 -12.98 -29.89
N SER A 504 -14.26 -11.76 -30.10
CA SER A 504 -14.97 -11.38 -31.33
C SER A 504 -14.06 -10.69 -32.35
N ASN A 505 -12.81 -10.37 -31.99
CA ASN A 505 -11.91 -9.54 -32.80
C ASN A 505 -12.58 -8.27 -33.35
N THR A 506 -13.43 -7.63 -32.53
CA THR A 506 -14.12 -6.38 -32.87
C THR A 506 -13.14 -5.21 -32.86
N VAL A 507 -13.13 -4.43 -33.94
CA VAL A 507 -12.25 -3.27 -34.13
C VAL A 507 -12.93 -2.00 -33.58
N GLU A 508 -12.17 -1.17 -32.84
CA GLU A 508 -12.63 0.14 -32.42
C GLU A 508 -12.48 1.19 -33.56
N PRO A 509 -13.45 2.12 -33.74
CA PRO A 509 -13.34 3.18 -34.75
C PRO A 509 -12.10 4.06 -34.54
N LEU A 510 -11.38 4.37 -35.62
CA LEU A 510 -10.15 5.18 -35.55
C LEU A 510 -10.41 6.61 -35.11
N GLU A 511 -11.60 7.16 -35.38
CA GLU A 511 -12.03 8.49 -34.94
C GLU A 511 -11.85 8.66 -33.43
N LYS A 512 -12.21 7.64 -32.65
CA LYS A 512 -12.00 7.64 -31.19
C LYS A 512 -10.52 7.74 -30.85
N GLY A 513 -9.67 7.02 -31.57
CA GLY A 513 -8.21 7.05 -31.38
C GLY A 513 -7.58 8.39 -31.75
N ILE A 514 -8.05 9.04 -32.80
CA ILE A 514 -7.60 10.37 -33.23
C ILE A 514 -7.91 11.38 -32.13
N LEU A 515 -9.15 11.37 -31.61
CA LEU A 515 -9.55 12.27 -30.53
C LEU A 515 -8.80 11.98 -29.23
N ARG A 516 -8.56 10.71 -28.86
CA ARG A 516 -7.71 10.38 -27.70
C ARG A 516 -6.28 10.88 -27.87
N SER A 517 -5.70 10.73 -29.07
CA SER A 517 -4.37 11.23 -29.40
C SER A 517 -4.27 12.75 -29.27
N LYS A 518 -5.29 13.50 -29.73
CA LYS A 518 -5.38 14.95 -29.57
C LYS A 518 -5.22 15.41 -28.11
N TYR A 519 -5.74 14.63 -27.17
CA TYR A 519 -5.71 14.94 -25.72
C TYR A 519 -4.67 14.15 -24.92
N ASP A 520 -3.77 13.42 -25.60
CA ASP A 520 -2.73 12.56 -25.02
C ASP A 520 -3.27 11.40 -24.12
N ILE A 521 -4.48 10.90 -24.38
CA ILE A 521 -5.17 9.89 -23.56
C ILE A 521 -4.79 8.47 -24.01
N SER A 522 -4.48 7.58 -23.05
CA SER A 522 -4.37 6.13 -23.30
C SER A 522 -5.68 5.44 -22.93
N LEU A 523 -6.09 4.44 -23.71
CA LEU A 523 -7.22 3.58 -23.35
C LEU A 523 -6.78 2.35 -22.55
N ASN A 524 -7.72 1.78 -21.81
CA ASN A 524 -7.64 0.44 -21.24
C ASN A 524 -8.26 -0.61 -22.18
N LYS A 525 -8.03 -1.91 -21.91
CA LYS A 525 -8.42 -3.04 -22.77
C LYS A 525 -9.92 -3.11 -23.11
N ASP A 526 -10.77 -2.48 -22.32
CA ASP A 526 -12.23 -2.44 -22.48
C ASP A 526 -12.74 -1.18 -23.19
N GLY A 527 -11.84 -0.29 -23.62
CA GLY A 527 -12.12 0.97 -24.30
C GLY A 527 -12.22 2.19 -23.37
N THR A 528 -12.24 1.99 -22.04
CA THR A 528 -12.40 3.06 -21.05
C THR A 528 -11.09 3.81 -20.76
N CYS A 529 -11.20 5.04 -20.27
CA CYS A 529 -10.08 5.91 -19.89
C CYS A 529 -9.99 5.96 -18.35
N ARG A 530 -8.95 5.36 -17.77
CA ARG A 530 -8.85 5.16 -16.32
C ARG A 530 -7.67 5.87 -15.68
N TYR A 531 -7.86 6.28 -14.43
CA TYR A 531 -6.80 6.81 -13.58
C TYR A 531 -6.70 6.00 -12.29
N ASP A 532 -5.54 5.43 -12.01
CA ASP A 532 -5.27 4.63 -10.82
C ASP A 532 -4.80 5.52 -9.68
N MET A 533 -5.26 5.24 -8.46
CA MET A 533 -4.89 5.97 -7.25
C MET A 533 -4.97 5.09 -6.00
N SER A 534 -4.17 5.40 -4.97
CA SER A 534 -4.24 4.74 -3.67
C SER A 534 -5.51 5.12 -2.91
N ASP A 535 -6.09 4.17 -2.18
CA ASP A 535 -7.33 4.40 -1.43
C ASP A 535 -7.04 4.95 -0.02
N ILE A 536 -7.67 6.08 0.31
CA ILE A 536 -7.56 6.73 1.62
C ILE A 536 -8.98 6.97 2.17
N PRO A 537 -9.26 6.62 3.44
CA PRO A 537 -10.58 6.84 4.00
C PRO A 537 -10.70 8.28 4.47
N ILE A 538 -11.90 8.86 4.34
CA ILE A 538 -12.26 10.11 4.98
C ILE A 538 -13.69 10.01 5.48
N THR A 539 -13.95 10.57 6.66
CA THR A 539 -15.34 10.72 7.16
C THR A 539 -15.75 12.17 7.25
N HIS A 540 -14.80 13.09 7.43
CA HIS A 540 -15.07 14.52 7.50
C HIS A 540 -14.02 15.30 6.73
N PHE A 541 -14.43 16.32 5.98
CA PHE A 541 -13.56 17.25 5.27
C PHE A 541 -13.78 18.68 5.77
N LYS A 542 -12.75 19.52 5.65
CA LYS A 542 -12.86 20.95 5.89
C LYS A 542 -13.13 21.71 4.60
N LYS A 543 -13.99 22.72 4.68
CA LYS A 543 -14.28 23.63 3.57
C LYS A 543 -13.01 24.34 3.08
N SER A 544 -12.16 24.77 4.01
CA SER A 544 -10.90 25.45 3.70
C SER A 544 -9.89 24.56 2.94
N GLU A 545 -9.80 23.28 3.28
CA GLU A 545 -8.91 22.31 2.62
C GLU A 545 -9.23 22.13 1.14
N LEU A 546 -10.52 22.02 0.82
CA LEU A 546 -11.01 21.83 -0.55
C LEU A 546 -11.22 23.16 -1.29
N LYS A 547 -10.98 24.29 -0.61
CA LYS A 547 -11.19 25.66 -1.13
C LYS A 547 -12.59 25.86 -1.72
N LEU A 548 -13.61 25.26 -1.10
CA LEU A 548 -14.98 25.32 -1.57
C LEU A 548 -15.67 26.62 -1.15
N SER A 549 -16.45 27.21 -2.07
CA SER A 549 -17.30 28.35 -1.74
C SER A 549 -18.55 27.89 -0.97
N SER A 550 -19.16 28.80 -0.20
CA SER A 550 -20.45 28.54 0.47
C SER A 550 -21.55 28.14 -0.51
N GLU A 551 -21.53 28.70 -1.72
CA GLU A 551 -22.49 28.38 -2.78
C GLU A 551 -22.27 26.97 -3.32
N THR A 552 -21.01 26.59 -3.56
CA THR A 552 -20.66 25.23 -4.01
C THR A 552 -21.10 24.16 -3.00
N LEU A 553 -20.87 24.38 -1.70
CA LEU A 553 -21.33 23.44 -0.66
C LEU A 553 -22.85 23.24 -0.69
N LYS A 554 -23.61 24.34 -0.75
CA LYS A 554 -25.07 24.29 -0.83
C LYS A 554 -25.55 23.57 -2.08
N ASN A 555 -24.92 23.80 -3.23
CA ASN A 555 -25.23 23.12 -4.49
C ASN A 555 -24.92 21.62 -4.44
N LEU A 556 -23.89 21.21 -3.70
CA LEU A 556 -23.56 19.81 -3.45
C LEU A 556 -24.47 19.15 -2.40
N GLY A 557 -25.23 19.93 -1.63
CA GLY A 557 -26.15 19.47 -0.58
C GLY A 557 -25.60 19.56 0.84
N TYR A 558 -24.39 20.08 1.04
CA TYR A 558 -23.75 20.23 2.35
C TYR A 558 -24.18 21.51 3.07
N PRO A 559 -24.24 21.51 4.42
CA PRO A 559 -24.38 22.75 5.17
C PRO A 559 -23.14 23.64 5.00
N ASP A 560 -23.31 24.95 5.14
CA ASP A 560 -22.18 25.90 5.09
C ASP A 560 -21.44 25.91 6.44
N GLN A 561 -20.68 24.85 6.70
CA GLN A 561 -19.89 24.65 7.90
C GLN A 561 -18.42 24.45 7.54
N GLU A 562 -17.52 24.74 8.49
CA GLU A 562 -16.09 24.53 8.27
C GLU A 562 -15.76 23.04 8.18
N ILE A 563 -16.35 22.19 9.03
CA ILE A 563 -16.17 20.74 9.01
C ILE A 563 -17.50 20.11 8.60
N ASN A 564 -17.48 19.25 7.58
CA ASN A 564 -18.66 18.54 7.10
C ASN A 564 -18.38 17.03 7.06
N GLU A 565 -19.36 16.23 7.46
CA GLU A 565 -19.34 14.77 7.25
C GLU A 565 -19.54 14.50 5.75
N ILE A 566 -18.67 13.69 5.15
CA ILE A 566 -18.73 13.39 3.72
C ILE A 566 -19.88 12.43 3.41
N TYR A 567 -20.62 12.65 2.32
CA TYR A 567 -21.62 11.70 1.86
C TYR A 567 -20.98 10.41 1.33
N PRO A 568 -21.64 9.24 1.47
CA PRO A 568 -21.03 7.95 1.17
C PRO A 568 -20.48 7.73 -0.24
N GLN A 569 -20.98 8.46 -1.24
CA GLN A 569 -20.55 8.34 -2.64
C GLN A 569 -19.80 9.58 -3.14
N ASP A 570 -19.51 10.54 -2.26
CA ASP A 570 -18.70 11.70 -2.61
C ASP A 570 -17.21 11.38 -2.42
N ILE A 571 -16.39 11.88 -3.34
CA ILE A 571 -14.95 11.63 -3.38
C ILE A 571 -14.15 12.91 -3.58
N ILE A 572 -12.94 12.93 -3.02
CA ILE A 572 -11.93 13.96 -3.24
C ILE A 572 -10.76 13.29 -3.95
N ILE A 573 -10.45 13.76 -5.15
CA ILE A 573 -9.48 13.12 -6.04
C ILE A 573 -8.15 13.91 -6.10
N PRO A 574 -7.03 13.30 -6.50
CA PRO A 574 -5.80 14.04 -6.73
C PRO A 574 -5.96 15.14 -7.79
N GLU A 575 -5.29 16.28 -7.63
CA GLU A 575 -5.24 17.34 -8.65
C GLU A 575 -4.76 16.81 -10.01
N ASP A 576 -3.81 15.88 -10.03
CA ASP A 576 -3.32 15.26 -11.25
C ASP A 576 -4.35 14.32 -11.90
N ALA A 577 -5.21 13.68 -11.11
CA ALA A 577 -6.35 12.95 -11.63
C ALA A 577 -7.35 13.91 -12.27
N ALA A 578 -7.63 15.05 -11.63
CA ALA A 578 -8.52 16.06 -12.16
C ALA A 578 -8.02 16.65 -13.49
N LYS A 579 -6.71 16.92 -13.62
CA LYS A 579 -6.09 17.35 -14.89
C LYS A 579 -6.29 16.31 -15.99
N TYR A 580 -6.10 15.03 -15.67
CA TYR A 580 -6.35 13.94 -16.62
C TYR A 580 -7.83 13.83 -16.99
N LEU A 581 -8.74 13.88 -16.02
CA LEU A 581 -10.18 13.81 -16.29
C LEU A 581 -10.70 15.04 -17.05
N LEU A 582 -10.06 16.21 -16.91
CA LEU A 582 -10.34 17.38 -17.74
C LEU A 582 -10.04 17.07 -19.21
N HIS A 583 -8.90 16.42 -19.52
CA HIS A 583 -8.61 15.97 -20.88
C HIS A 583 -9.65 14.94 -21.36
N VAL A 584 -10.03 13.98 -20.50
CA VAL A 584 -11.07 12.99 -20.85
C VAL A 584 -12.43 13.68 -21.10
N SER A 585 -12.81 14.68 -20.32
CA SER A 585 -14.07 15.43 -20.51
C SER A 585 -14.11 16.13 -21.87
N ASN A 586 -13.01 16.80 -22.25
CA ASN A 586 -12.86 17.43 -23.56
C ASN A 586 -12.86 16.42 -24.71
N PHE A 587 -12.26 15.25 -24.50
CA PHE A 587 -12.34 14.12 -25.43
C PHE A 587 -13.79 13.64 -25.61
N ILE A 588 -14.56 13.51 -24.53
CA ILE A 588 -15.95 13.07 -24.61
C ILE A 588 -16.82 14.11 -25.32
N ASP A 589 -16.63 15.40 -25.04
CA ASP A 589 -17.36 16.47 -25.73
C ASP A 589 -17.06 16.50 -27.23
N ASP A 590 -15.77 16.42 -27.61
CA ASP A 590 -15.39 16.31 -29.02
C ASP A 590 -15.94 15.04 -29.66
N LEU A 591 -15.99 13.92 -28.93
CA LEU A 591 -16.55 12.66 -29.42
C LEU A 591 -18.05 12.79 -29.67
N LEU A 592 -18.79 13.43 -28.75
CA LEU A 592 -20.21 13.71 -28.90
C LEU A 592 -20.48 14.59 -30.11
N VAL A 593 -19.75 15.70 -30.25
CA VAL A 593 -19.94 16.67 -31.34
C VAL A 593 -19.51 16.09 -32.68
N LYS A 594 -18.28 15.58 -32.78
CA LYS A 594 -17.63 15.25 -34.05
C LYS A 594 -17.97 13.88 -34.59
N TYR A 595 -18.25 12.91 -33.72
CA TYR A 595 -18.53 11.53 -34.14
C TYR A 595 -20.01 11.15 -33.98
N TYR A 596 -20.67 11.62 -32.92
CA TYR A 596 -22.08 11.30 -32.66
C TYR A 596 -23.06 12.39 -33.12
N ASN A 597 -22.59 13.57 -33.55
CA ASN A 597 -23.42 14.73 -33.91
C ASN A 597 -24.42 15.13 -32.79
N MET A 598 -23.93 15.13 -31.54
CA MET A 598 -24.69 15.50 -30.34
C MET A 598 -24.11 16.79 -29.72
N GLN A 599 -24.87 17.40 -28.80
CA GLN A 599 -24.36 18.52 -28.00
C GLN A 599 -23.27 18.06 -27.03
N PRO A 600 -22.26 18.90 -26.73
CA PRO A 600 -21.30 18.60 -25.67
C PRO A 600 -22.00 18.48 -24.31
N TYR A 601 -21.41 17.71 -23.40
CA TYR A 601 -22.00 17.42 -22.09
C TYR A 601 -21.27 18.11 -20.95
N TYR A 602 -19.94 18.00 -20.89
CA TYR A 602 -19.14 18.47 -19.75
C TYR A 602 -18.85 19.96 -19.81
N MET A 603 -18.42 20.45 -20.99
CA MET A 603 -18.02 21.85 -21.23
C MET A 603 -17.02 22.39 -20.20
N CYS A 604 -16.16 21.51 -19.68
CA CYS A 604 -15.19 21.84 -18.64
C CYS A 604 -13.96 22.56 -19.22
N SER A 605 -13.59 23.69 -18.63
CA SER A 605 -12.43 24.51 -19.02
C SER A 605 -11.29 24.45 -17.99
N LYS A 606 -11.64 24.22 -16.73
CA LYS A 606 -10.75 24.12 -15.57
C LYS A 606 -11.15 22.95 -14.69
N ILE A 607 -10.28 22.52 -13.79
CA ILE A 607 -10.53 21.34 -12.96
C ILE A 607 -11.73 21.54 -12.03
N GLU A 608 -12.01 22.77 -11.59
CA GLU A 608 -13.13 23.11 -10.72
C GLU A 608 -14.49 22.85 -11.37
N ASP A 609 -14.55 22.89 -12.71
CA ASP A 609 -15.76 22.58 -13.47
C ASP A 609 -16.14 21.10 -13.33
N LEU A 610 -15.21 20.22 -12.92
CA LEU A 610 -15.47 18.79 -12.67
C LEU A 610 -16.25 18.54 -11.37
N ILE A 611 -16.35 19.53 -10.47
CA ILE A 611 -17.07 19.38 -9.20
C ILE A 611 -18.56 19.13 -9.47
N GLY A 612 -19.11 18.08 -8.87
CA GLY A 612 -20.48 17.64 -9.06
C GLY A 612 -20.65 16.60 -10.19
N HIS A 613 -19.67 16.42 -11.06
CA HIS A 613 -19.74 15.38 -12.09
C HIS A 613 -19.51 13.98 -11.51
N LEU A 614 -20.13 13.00 -12.16
CA LEU A 614 -20.13 11.61 -11.75
C LEU A 614 -18.98 10.82 -12.38
N VAL A 615 -18.40 9.95 -11.57
CA VAL A 615 -17.38 8.98 -11.97
C VAL A 615 -17.82 7.56 -11.63
N ILE A 616 -17.16 6.58 -12.23
CA ILE A 616 -17.23 5.17 -11.82
C ILE A 616 -15.93 4.85 -11.12
N GLY A 617 -16.01 4.51 -9.83
CA GLY A 617 -14.92 3.88 -9.10
C GLY A 617 -14.93 2.38 -9.37
N LEU A 618 -13.79 1.81 -9.76
CA LEU A 618 -13.64 0.40 -10.06
C LEU A 618 -12.31 -0.14 -9.53
N ALA A 619 -12.42 -1.20 -8.75
CA ALA A 619 -11.28 -1.91 -8.20
C ALA A 619 -10.69 -2.94 -9.18
N PRO A 620 -9.36 -3.13 -9.20
CA PRO A 620 -8.74 -4.27 -9.85
C PRO A 620 -9.37 -5.60 -9.40
N HIS A 621 -9.48 -6.57 -10.31
CA HIS A 621 -10.06 -7.90 -10.03
C HIS A 621 -11.55 -7.92 -9.64
N THR A 622 -12.27 -6.79 -9.75
CA THR A 622 -13.73 -6.75 -9.59
C THR A 622 -14.41 -6.36 -10.88
N SER A 623 -15.72 -6.60 -10.98
CA SER A 623 -16.51 -6.23 -12.17
C SER A 623 -17.72 -5.35 -11.86
N GLY A 624 -17.85 -4.91 -10.61
CA GLY A 624 -18.88 -3.98 -10.15
C GLY A 624 -18.27 -2.61 -9.95
N GLY A 625 -18.64 -1.66 -10.80
CA GLY A 625 -18.31 -0.25 -10.63
C GLY A 625 -19.29 0.42 -9.67
N ILE A 626 -18.82 1.36 -8.88
CA ILE A 626 -19.65 2.17 -7.97
C ILE A 626 -19.67 3.60 -8.49
N VAL A 627 -20.85 4.19 -8.65
CA VAL A 627 -20.98 5.60 -9.00
C VAL A 627 -20.50 6.45 -7.83
N GLY A 628 -19.63 7.41 -8.10
CA GLY A 628 -19.21 8.44 -7.14
C GLY A 628 -19.35 9.83 -7.75
N ARG A 629 -19.32 10.86 -6.90
CA ARG A 629 -19.40 12.27 -7.30
C ARG A 629 -18.17 13.03 -6.80
N ILE A 630 -17.53 13.79 -7.69
CA ILE A 630 -16.37 14.59 -7.33
C ILE A 630 -16.82 15.81 -6.53
N ILE A 631 -16.26 16.03 -5.34
CA ILE A 631 -16.56 17.20 -4.51
C ILE A 631 -15.38 18.15 -4.29
N GLY A 632 -14.16 17.72 -4.63
CA GLY A 632 -12.97 18.55 -4.47
C GLY A 632 -11.69 17.83 -4.87
N PHE A 633 -10.57 18.50 -4.64
CA PHE A 633 -9.24 18.04 -5.04
C PHE A 633 -8.26 18.09 -3.88
N SER A 634 -7.25 17.22 -3.92
CA SER A 634 -6.12 17.24 -2.98
C SER A 634 -4.79 17.13 -3.72
N LYS A 635 -3.70 17.53 -3.04
CA LYS A 635 -2.33 17.36 -3.57
C LYS A 635 -1.77 15.95 -3.38
N VAL A 636 -2.51 15.11 -2.67
CA VAL A 636 -2.09 13.76 -2.30
C VAL A 636 -2.31 12.81 -3.47
N SER A 637 -1.41 11.83 -3.63
CA SER A 637 -1.52 10.77 -4.63
C SER A 637 -2.49 9.66 -4.19
N GLY A 638 -3.71 10.02 -3.80
CA GLY A 638 -4.74 9.07 -3.35
C GLY A 638 -6.16 9.63 -3.42
N CYS A 639 -7.14 8.73 -3.47
CA CYS A 639 -8.56 9.05 -3.42
C CYS A 639 -9.03 9.07 -1.98
N TYR A 640 -9.49 10.23 -1.49
CA TYR A 640 -10.24 10.26 -0.24
C TYR A 640 -11.70 9.98 -0.53
N ALA A 641 -12.25 8.95 0.11
CA ALA A 641 -13.67 8.64 0.05
C ALA A 641 -14.19 8.08 1.37
N HIS A 642 -15.51 8.10 1.54
CA HIS A 642 -16.16 7.46 2.68
C HIS A 642 -15.77 5.97 2.75
N PRO A 643 -15.54 5.38 3.95
CA PRO A 643 -15.19 3.97 4.10
C PRO A 643 -16.12 3.01 3.35
N PHE A 644 -17.42 3.32 3.29
CA PHE A 644 -18.39 2.55 2.49
C PHE A 644 -18.08 2.55 1.00
N PHE A 645 -17.64 3.67 0.41
CA PHE A 645 -17.29 3.73 -1.00
C PHE A 645 -16.15 2.77 -1.34
N HIS A 646 -15.13 2.72 -0.49
CA HIS A 646 -14.00 1.80 -0.64
C HIS A 646 -14.42 0.35 -0.43
N ALA A 647 -15.15 0.05 0.65
CA ALA A 647 -15.64 -1.30 0.92
C ALA A 647 -16.63 -1.83 -0.12
N ALA A 648 -17.47 -0.98 -0.71
CA ALA A 648 -18.38 -1.36 -1.80
C ALA A 648 -17.64 -1.84 -3.05
N LYS A 649 -16.42 -1.32 -3.27
CA LYS A 649 -15.51 -1.76 -4.33
C LYS A 649 -14.66 -2.98 -3.93
N ARG A 650 -14.93 -3.59 -2.77
CA ARG A 650 -14.17 -4.70 -2.18
C ARG A 650 -12.72 -4.31 -1.86
N ARG A 651 -12.52 -3.07 -1.40
CA ARG A 651 -11.23 -2.53 -0.95
C ARG A 651 -11.26 -2.10 0.49
N ASN A 652 -10.06 -2.13 1.06
CA ASN A 652 -9.74 -1.52 2.35
C ASN A 652 -8.68 -0.45 2.12
N CYS A 653 -8.37 0.34 3.14
CA CYS A 653 -7.31 1.34 3.07
C CYS A 653 -6.02 0.81 3.69
N ASP A 654 -5.62 -0.41 3.32
CA ASP A 654 -4.37 -1.04 3.78
C ASP A 654 -3.21 -0.84 2.78
N GLY A 655 -3.39 -0.01 1.75
CA GLY A 655 -2.46 0.15 0.62
C GLY A 655 -2.97 -0.36 -0.72
N ASP A 656 -4.26 -0.67 -0.81
CA ASP A 656 -4.96 -0.97 -2.05
C ASP A 656 -5.04 0.26 -2.97
N GLU A 657 -5.32 -0.05 -4.24
CA GLU A 657 -5.42 0.91 -5.32
C GLU A 657 -6.71 0.67 -6.09
N ASP A 658 -7.39 1.75 -6.43
CA ASP A 658 -8.57 1.75 -7.28
C ASP A 658 -8.40 2.66 -8.48
N SER A 659 -9.29 2.47 -9.45
CA SER A 659 -9.36 3.32 -10.63
C SER A 659 -10.64 4.13 -10.66
N ILE A 660 -10.56 5.33 -11.20
CA ILE A 660 -11.73 6.13 -11.56
C ILE A 660 -11.78 6.39 -13.06
N MET A 661 -12.99 6.53 -13.58
CA MET A 661 -13.27 6.97 -14.95
C MET A 661 -14.53 7.85 -14.94
N LEU A 662 -14.65 8.79 -15.88
CA LEU A 662 -15.87 9.58 -16.02
C LEU A 662 -17.05 8.65 -16.37
N LEU A 663 -18.22 8.92 -15.78
CA LEU A 663 -19.41 8.08 -16.00
C LEU A 663 -19.75 7.98 -17.49
N LEU A 664 -19.76 9.10 -18.21
CA LEU A 664 -20.11 9.11 -19.63
C LEU A 664 -19.07 8.45 -20.52
N ASP A 665 -17.78 8.46 -20.13
CA ASP A 665 -16.74 7.66 -20.80
C ASP A 665 -17.03 6.16 -20.66
N GLY A 666 -17.34 5.71 -19.45
CA GLY A 666 -17.75 4.34 -19.18
C GLY A 666 -18.98 3.91 -19.97
N LEU A 667 -19.92 4.81 -20.26
CA LEU A 667 -21.12 4.50 -21.05
C LEU A 667 -20.86 4.49 -22.57
N LEU A 668 -20.05 5.41 -23.10
CA LEU A 668 -19.84 5.58 -24.54
C LEU A 668 -18.75 4.67 -25.11
N ASN A 669 -17.71 4.39 -24.33
CA ASN A 669 -16.48 3.77 -24.83
C ASN A 669 -16.30 2.32 -24.39
N PHE A 670 -16.99 1.88 -23.33
CA PHE A 670 -16.99 0.49 -22.92
C PHE A 670 -17.72 -0.42 -23.92
N SER A 671 -17.17 -1.60 -24.17
CA SER A 671 -17.92 -2.70 -24.80
C SER A 671 -17.43 -4.06 -24.36
N LYS A 672 -18.37 -4.97 -24.06
CA LYS A 672 -18.07 -6.39 -23.79
C LYS A 672 -17.35 -7.06 -24.97
N LYS A 673 -17.51 -6.54 -26.19
CA LYS A 673 -16.85 -7.07 -27.40
C LYS A 673 -15.34 -6.78 -27.44
N PHE A 674 -14.85 -5.85 -26.63
CA PHE A 674 -13.42 -5.55 -26.50
C PHE A 674 -12.72 -6.41 -25.44
N LEU A 675 -13.48 -7.03 -24.54
CA LEU A 675 -12.90 -7.77 -23.42
C LEU A 675 -12.12 -8.99 -23.90
N PRO A 676 -10.95 -9.28 -23.29
CA PRO A 676 -10.19 -10.48 -23.57
C PRO A 676 -11.01 -11.76 -23.33
N SER A 677 -10.71 -12.83 -24.06
CA SER A 677 -11.36 -14.14 -23.87
C SER A 677 -10.98 -14.83 -22.55
N THR A 678 -9.92 -14.39 -21.89
CA THR A 678 -9.45 -14.92 -20.60
C THR A 678 -10.29 -14.40 -19.44
N THR A 679 -10.57 -15.24 -18.44
CA THR A 679 -11.31 -14.89 -17.20
C THR A 679 -10.76 -13.67 -16.47
N GLY A 680 -9.43 -13.54 -16.38
CA GLY A 680 -8.77 -12.38 -15.76
C GLY A 680 -8.90 -11.05 -16.53
N GLY A 681 -9.44 -11.07 -17.76
CA GLY A 681 -9.78 -9.86 -18.51
C GLY A 681 -11.23 -9.41 -18.33
N LEU A 682 -12.10 -10.27 -17.80
CA LEU A 682 -13.49 -9.95 -17.47
C LEU A 682 -13.60 -9.30 -16.09
N MET A 683 -12.80 -9.80 -15.14
CA MET A 683 -12.55 -9.14 -13.86
C MET A 683 -11.59 -7.97 -14.14
N ASP A 684 -11.87 -6.77 -13.63
CA ASP A 684 -11.29 -5.46 -14.01
C ASP A 684 -12.05 -4.71 -15.12
N ALA A 685 -13.32 -5.02 -15.38
CA ALA A 685 -14.20 -4.26 -16.30
C ALA A 685 -15.55 -3.90 -15.63
N PRO A 686 -16.14 -2.72 -15.87
CA PRO A 686 -17.38 -2.30 -15.24
C PRO A 686 -18.60 -3.02 -15.86
N LEU A 687 -18.76 -4.31 -15.58
CA LEU A 687 -19.85 -5.14 -16.11
C LEU A 687 -21.20 -4.85 -15.45
N VAL A 688 -21.16 -4.42 -14.19
CA VAL A 688 -22.31 -4.01 -13.38
C VAL A 688 -22.00 -2.65 -12.77
N LEU A 689 -23.00 -1.78 -12.68
CA LEU A 689 -22.87 -0.45 -12.10
C LEU A 689 -23.84 -0.29 -10.94
N THR A 690 -23.32 -0.07 -9.74
CA THR A 690 -24.11 0.27 -8.54
C THR A 690 -24.26 1.78 -8.47
N VAL A 691 -25.50 2.25 -8.59
CA VAL A 691 -25.83 3.68 -8.61
C VAL A 691 -26.07 4.21 -7.20
N ILE A 692 -26.72 3.43 -6.35
CA ILE A 692 -27.01 3.77 -4.96
C ILE A 692 -26.26 2.77 -4.08
N LEU A 693 -25.43 3.30 -3.19
CA LEU A 693 -24.72 2.48 -2.22
C LEU A 693 -25.63 2.18 -1.04
N ASP A 694 -25.89 0.90 -0.80
CA ASP A 694 -26.53 0.42 0.43
C ASP A 694 -25.45 -0.04 1.43
N PRO A 695 -25.31 0.64 2.59
CA PRO A 695 -24.38 0.25 3.63
C PRO A 695 -24.60 -1.16 4.20
N GLU A 696 -25.77 -1.78 4.04
CA GLU A 696 -26.00 -3.17 4.49
C GLU A 696 -25.35 -4.21 3.56
N GLU A 697 -25.08 -3.83 2.30
CA GLU A 697 -24.52 -4.72 1.28
C GLU A 697 -22.99 -4.62 1.14
N VAL A 698 -22.37 -3.63 1.79
CA VAL A 698 -20.92 -3.42 1.73
C VAL A 698 -20.15 -4.42 2.59
N ASP A 699 -18.82 -4.43 2.44
CA ASP A 699 -17.97 -5.30 3.24
C ASP A 699 -18.06 -4.99 4.74
N LYS A 700 -17.91 -6.03 5.56
CA LYS A 700 -18.09 -5.97 7.02
C LYS A 700 -17.07 -5.09 7.70
N GLU A 701 -15.89 -4.93 7.10
CA GLU A 701 -14.82 -4.12 7.67
C GLU A 701 -15.23 -2.65 7.81
N ALA A 702 -15.96 -2.09 6.84
CA ALA A 702 -16.48 -0.73 6.97
C ALA A 702 -17.54 -0.60 8.07
N LEU A 703 -18.24 -1.69 8.41
CA LEU A 703 -19.19 -1.72 9.52
C LEU A 703 -18.50 -1.74 10.89
N ASN A 704 -17.20 -2.07 10.94
CA ASN A 704 -16.42 -2.09 12.17
C ASN A 704 -15.78 -0.74 12.51
N VAL A 705 -15.87 0.26 11.62
CA VAL A 705 -15.39 1.62 11.88
C VAL A 705 -16.09 2.21 13.11
N ASP A 706 -15.33 2.66 14.10
CA ASP A 706 -15.86 3.30 15.30
C ASP A 706 -16.30 4.75 15.05
N THR A 707 -17.35 5.17 15.76
CA THR A 707 -18.07 6.42 15.48
C THR A 707 -18.08 7.42 16.65
N LEU A 708 -17.24 7.20 17.66
CA LEU A 708 -17.20 8.06 18.85
C LEU A 708 -16.26 9.26 18.67
N TYR A 709 -16.65 10.42 19.19
CA TYR A 709 -15.77 11.60 19.32
C TYR A 709 -14.77 11.48 20.47
N LYS A 710 -15.05 10.64 21.46
CA LYS A 710 -14.18 10.38 22.61
C LYS A 710 -14.37 8.95 23.06
N TYR A 711 -13.27 8.21 23.22
CA TYR A 711 -13.33 6.84 23.73
C TYR A 711 -13.60 6.85 25.24
N PRO A 712 -14.52 6.00 25.73
CA PRO A 712 -14.96 6.00 27.13
C PRO A 712 -13.87 5.54 28.09
N LEU A 713 -13.99 5.86 29.39
CA LEU A 713 -13.02 5.44 30.41
C LEU A 713 -12.90 3.92 30.47
N GLU A 714 -14.03 3.23 30.38
CA GLU A 714 -14.13 1.77 30.44
C GLU A 714 -13.33 1.09 29.34
N PHE A 715 -13.22 1.71 28.15
CA PHE A 715 -12.36 1.22 27.08
C PHE A 715 -10.89 1.11 27.54
N TYR A 716 -10.36 2.18 28.13
CA TYR A 716 -8.97 2.20 28.61
C TYR A 716 -8.74 1.15 29.70
N LEU A 717 -9.68 0.99 30.63
CA LEU A 717 -9.62 -0.03 31.69
C LEU A 717 -9.67 -1.47 31.14
N GLU A 718 -10.42 -1.72 30.06
CA GLU A 718 -10.44 -3.03 29.39
C GLU A 718 -9.15 -3.30 28.62
N THR A 719 -8.48 -2.27 28.11
CA THR A 719 -7.15 -2.44 27.49
C THR A 719 -6.10 -2.91 28.49
N GLU A 720 -6.18 -2.50 29.77
CA GLU A 720 -5.28 -2.97 30.82
C GLU A 720 -5.44 -4.47 31.11
N LYS A 721 -6.64 -5.02 30.87
CA LYS A 721 -6.96 -6.44 31.04
C LYS A 721 -6.60 -7.29 29.81
N ASN A 722 -6.16 -6.66 28.72
CA ASN A 722 -5.92 -7.31 27.43
C ASN A 722 -7.17 -8.06 26.91
N SER A 723 -8.34 -7.44 27.09
CA SER A 723 -9.64 -8.01 26.73
C SER A 723 -9.79 -8.18 25.21
N PRO A 724 -10.55 -9.19 24.73
CA PRO A 724 -10.91 -9.30 23.31
C PRO A 724 -11.69 -8.06 22.86
N ALA A 725 -11.37 -7.48 21.69
CA ALA A 725 -12.06 -6.29 21.21
C ALA A 725 -13.59 -6.49 21.15
N SER A 726 -14.05 -7.65 20.70
CA SER A 726 -15.49 -7.98 20.58
C SER A 726 -16.29 -7.89 21.89
N SER A 727 -15.67 -7.93 23.08
CA SER A 727 -16.39 -7.82 24.35
C SER A 727 -17.00 -6.44 24.59
N ILE A 728 -16.45 -5.39 23.96
CA ILE A 728 -16.87 -4.00 24.14
C ILE A 728 -17.42 -3.35 22.86
N GLU A 729 -17.73 -4.14 21.82
CA GLU A 729 -18.24 -3.65 20.52
C GLU A 729 -19.40 -2.66 20.66
N LYS A 730 -20.39 -2.99 21.52
CA LYS A 730 -21.55 -2.14 21.76
C LYS A 730 -21.18 -0.79 22.37
N MET A 731 -20.27 -0.79 23.34
CA MET A 731 -19.79 0.41 24.01
C MET A 731 -19.03 1.32 23.05
N MET A 732 -18.22 0.73 22.17
CA MET A 732 -17.41 1.46 21.19
C MET A 732 -18.22 2.00 20.00
N LYS A 733 -19.50 1.64 19.90
CA LYS A 733 -20.45 2.15 18.90
C LYS A 733 -19.87 2.12 17.49
N THR A 734 -19.56 0.92 17.00
CA THR A 734 -19.17 0.73 15.59
C THR A 734 -20.31 1.14 14.66
N MET A 735 -20.00 1.39 13.39
CA MET A 735 -20.99 1.75 12.38
C MET A 735 -22.13 0.73 12.30
N LYS A 736 -21.81 -0.57 12.44
CA LYS A 736 -22.79 -1.66 12.59
C LYS A 736 -23.76 -1.43 13.75
N VAL A 737 -23.24 -1.10 14.94
CA VAL A 737 -24.05 -0.88 16.15
C VAL A 737 -24.89 0.37 15.97
N LYS A 738 -24.31 1.45 15.46
CA LYS A 738 -25.01 2.70 15.19
C LYS A 738 -26.18 2.51 14.22
N MET A 739 -25.96 1.82 13.09
CA MET A 739 -27.03 1.51 12.14
C MET A 739 -28.15 0.68 12.79
N ALA A 740 -27.81 -0.29 13.64
CA ALA A 740 -28.79 -1.12 14.33
C ALA A 740 -29.59 -0.36 15.41
N GLU A 741 -28.97 0.58 16.12
CA GLU A 741 -29.60 1.33 17.23
C GLU A 741 -30.32 2.61 16.78
N GLU A 742 -29.76 3.33 15.81
CA GLU A 742 -30.22 4.66 15.39
C GLU A 742 -30.88 4.67 14.01
N ASN A 743 -30.84 3.56 13.27
CA ASN A 743 -31.31 3.46 11.88
C ASN A 743 -30.70 4.56 10.97
N SER A 744 -29.45 4.93 11.25
CA SER A 744 -28.70 5.95 10.51
C SER A 744 -27.21 5.61 10.48
N TYR A 745 -26.60 5.86 9.32
CA TYR A 745 -25.15 5.76 9.14
C TYR A 745 -24.45 7.14 9.16
N THR A 746 -25.21 8.23 9.27
CA THR A 746 -24.69 9.61 9.35
C THR A 746 -24.58 10.07 10.81
N GLY A 747 -23.82 11.13 11.05
CA GLY A 747 -23.48 11.62 12.37
C GLY A 747 -22.45 10.73 13.05
N ALA A 748 -21.48 10.21 12.31
CA ALA A 748 -20.34 9.51 12.88
C ALA A 748 -19.34 10.52 13.45
N GLY A 749 -18.79 10.26 14.64
CA GLY A 749 -17.73 11.06 15.22
C GLY A 749 -16.33 10.58 14.85
N PHE A 750 -15.33 11.41 15.14
CA PHE A 750 -13.91 11.09 15.07
C PHE A 750 -13.21 11.69 16.30
N SER A 751 -12.22 10.98 16.85
CA SER A 751 -11.56 11.38 18.09
C SER A 751 -10.43 12.39 17.94
N PHE A 752 -9.77 12.41 16.77
CA PHE A 752 -8.65 13.30 16.49
C PHE A 752 -8.90 14.10 15.22
N ASP A 753 -8.82 15.43 15.31
CA ASP A 753 -8.78 16.26 14.12
C ASP A 753 -7.36 16.29 13.53
N THR A 754 -7.28 16.75 12.28
CA THR A 754 -6.06 17.03 11.54
C THR A 754 -6.16 18.46 11.01
N SER A 755 -5.08 19.23 11.04
CA SER A 755 -5.10 20.61 10.52
C SER A 755 -5.44 20.64 9.04
N ASP A 756 -4.71 19.89 8.21
CA ASP A 756 -4.93 19.79 6.75
C ASP A 756 -4.67 18.36 6.26
N LEU A 757 -5.54 17.84 5.38
CA LEU A 757 -5.48 16.49 4.83
C LEU A 757 -4.24 16.21 3.97
N SER A 758 -3.59 17.27 3.48
CA SER A 758 -2.36 17.25 2.68
C SER A 758 -1.12 17.66 3.49
N ASP A 759 -1.22 17.83 4.81
CA ASP A 759 -0.08 18.23 5.65
C ASP A 759 0.84 17.04 5.92
N GLY A 760 1.96 16.96 5.21
CA GLY A 760 2.93 15.89 5.33
C GLY A 760 3.68 15.63 4.03
N THR A 761 4.40 14.51 3.97
CA THR A 761 5.13 14.12 2.76
C THR A 761 4.13 13.70 1.67
N LEU A 762 4.10 14.43 0.56
CA LEU A 762 3.16 14.18 -0.56
C LEU A 762 3.63 13.09 -1.53
N THR A 763 4.94 12.88 -1.63
CA THR A 763 5.54 11.91 -2.55
C THR A 763 6.66 11.19 -1.85
N SER A 764 6.61 9.86 -1.83
CA SER A 764 7.62 9.06 -1.15
C SER A 764 8.98 9.23 -1.83
N ALA A 765 10.03 9.39 -1.03
CA ALA A 765 11.41 9.40 -1.49
C ALA A 765 11.74 8.16 -2.34
N TYR A 766 11.08 7.03 -2.09
CA TYR A 766 11.24 5.82 -2.89
C TYR A 766 10.96 6.04 -4.39
N LYS A 767 10.06 6.95 -4.75
CA LYS A 767 9.73 7.27 -6.15
C LYS A 767 10.67 8.30 -6.76
N THR A 768 11.15 9.24 -5.96
CA THR A 768 12.01 10.34 -6.44
C THR A 768 13.44 9.88 -6.62
N ILE A 769 13.90 8.92 -5.82
CA ILE A 769 15.21 8.29 -5.96
C ILE A 769 15.25 7.42 -7.21
N GLY A 770 16.21 7.70 -8.09
CA GLY A 770 16.34 7.04 -9.39
C GLY A 770 17.03 5.67 -9.31
N SER A 771 18.28 5.63 -8.83
CA SER A 771 19.08 4.41 -8.84
C SER A 771 18.73 3.48 -7.68
N MET A 772 18.96 2.18 -7.87
CA MET A 772 18.73 1.20 -6.80
C MET A 772 19.77 1.33 -5.68
N GLU A 773 21.00 1.70 -6.04
CA GLU A 773 22.13 1.92 -5.13
C GLU A 773 21.82 3.02 -4.11
N GLU A 774 21.33 4.18 -4.59
CA GLU A 774 20.93 5.30 -3.73
C GLU A 774 19.76 4.92 -2.81
N LYS A 775 18.83 4.08 -3.27
CA LYS A 775 17.73 3.58 -2.43
C LYS A 775 18.24 2.72 -1.27
N ILE A 776 19.24 1.88 -1.53
CA ILE A 776 19.85 1.02 -0.52
C ILE A 776 20.63 1.87 0.48
N GLU A 777 21.42 2.81 0.00
CA GLU A 777 22.20 3.73 0.84
C GLU A 777 21.29 4.53 1.76
N LYS A 778 20.20 5.12 1.25
CA LYS A 778 19.24 5.84 2.08
C LYS A 778 18.48 4.92 3.04
N GLN A 779 18.10 3.71 2.61
CA GLN A 779 17.47 2.73 3.50
C GLN A 779 18.38 2.35 4.68
N LEU A 780 19.64 2.02 4.42
CA LEU A 780 20.59 1.60 5.45
C LEU A 780 21.09 2.79 6.27
N GLY A 781 21.22 3.97 5.66
CA GLY A 781 21.51 5.23 6.35
C GLY A 781 20.41 5.59 7.35
N LEU A 782 19.14 5.41 6.98
CA LEU A 782 18.02 5.59 7.91
C LEU A 782 18.04 4.54 9.03
N ALA A 783 18.38 3.28 8.73
CA ALA A 783 18.51 2.23 9.75
C ALA A 783 19.58 2.58 10.82
N LYS A 784 20.71 3.16 10.41
CA LYS A 784 21.76 3.64 11.35
C LYS A 784 21.27 4.77 12.28
N LYS A 785 20.31 5.58 11.83
CA LYS A 785 19.75 6.68 12.63
C LYS A 785 18.67 6.22 13.62
N LEU A 786 18.13 5.00 13.52
CA LEU A 786 16.97 4.55 14.29
C LEU A 786 17.37 3.62 15.45
N ILE A 787 17.10 4.01 16.70
CA ILE A 787 17.34 3.12 17.88
C ILE A 787 16.47 1.85 17.85
N SER A 788 15.30 1.97 17.22
CA SER A 788 14.30 0.91 17.09
C SER A 788 14.65 -0.18 16.07
N VAL A 789 15.78 -0.04 15.36
CA VAL A 789 16.21 -0.91 14.26
C VAL A 789 17.61 -1.42 14.54
N ASP A 790 17.91 -2.65 14.11
CA ASP A 790 19.28 -3.16 14.06
C ASP A 790 19.73 -3.11 12.60
N GLU A 791 20.65 -2.20 12.29
CA GLU A 791 21.15 -1.96 10.95
C GLU A 791 21.85 -3.19 10.35
N ASN A 792 22.48 -4.02 11.18
CA ASN A 792 23.18 -5.23 10.73
C ASN A 792 22.18 -6.33 10.34
N ASP A 793 21.11 -6.50 11.13
CA ASP A 793 20.03 -7.43 10.80
C ASP A 793 19.27 -6.98 9.53
N VAL A 794 18.98 -5.69 9.38
CA VAL A 794 18.35 -5.16 8.15
C VAL A 794 19.24 -5.43 6.93
N ALA A 795 20.55 -5.13 7.03
CA ALA A 795 21.50 -5.40 5.96
C ALA A 795 21.54 -6.89 5.57
N ALA A 796 21.61 -7.79 6.57
CA ALA A 796 21.61 -9.23 6.35
C ALA A 796 20.31 -9.71 5.66
N ARG A 797 19.16 -9.18 6.07
CA ARG A 797 17.84 -9.52 5.50
C ARG A 797 17.68 -9.02 4.08
N VAL A 798 18.14 -7.80 3.76
CA VAL A 798 18.11 -7.26 2.39
C VAL A 798 18.92 -8.17 1.44
N ILE A 799 20.12 -8.59 1.86
CA ILE A 799 20.97 -9.48 1.04
C ILE A 799 20.30 -10.84 0.84
N SER A 800 19.87 -11.47 1.93
CA SER A 800 19.32 -12.85 1.90
C SER A 800 17.97 -12.97 1.22
N SER A 801 17.10 -11.96 1.32
CA SER A 801 15.74 -12.02 0.76
C SER A 801 15.63 -11.40 -0.64
N HIS A 802 16.54 -10.51 -1.03
CA HIS A 802 16.49 -9.84 -2.32
C HIS A 802 17.71 -10.10 -3.20
N PHE A 803 18.93 -9.80 -2.74
CA PHE A 803 20.11 -9.83 -3.63
C PHE A 803 20.56 -11.23 -3.98
N LEU A 804 20.81 -12.10 -3.00
CA LEU A 804 21.27 -13.46 -3.25
C LEU A 804 20.25 -14.25 -4.09
N PRO A 805 18.93 -14.25 -3.78
CA PRO A 805 17.96 -14.95 -4.61
C PRO A 805 17.93 -14.46 -6.07
N ASP A 806 18.03 -13.15 -6.29
CA ASP A 806 18.05 -12.58 -7.65
C ASP A 806 19.33 -12.96 -8.40
N MET A 807 20.50 -12.84 -7.77
CA MET A 807 21.78 -13.19 -8.40
C MET A 807 21.88 -14.69 -8.69
N PHE A 808 21.55 -15.57 -7.73
CA PHE A 808 21.50 -17.02 -7.97
C PHE A 808 20.48 -17.39 -9.05
N GLY A 809 19.31 -16.74 -9.03
CA GLY A 809 18.26 -16.91 -10.03
C GLY A 809 18.75 -16.55 -11.42
N ASN A 810 19.31 -15.35 -11.59
CA ASN A 810 19.83 -14.86 -12.86
C ASN A 810 21.01 -15.70 -13.36
N LEU A 811 21.95 -16.08 -12.48
CA LEU A 811 23.07 -16.96 -12.82
C LEU A 811 22.57 -18.33 -13.31
N ARG A 812 21.65 -18.96 -12.59
CA ARG A 812 21.07 -20.24 -13.01
C ARG A 812 20.31 -20.11 -14.32
N SER A 813 19.50 -19.05 -14.46
CA SER A 813 18.73 -18.81 -15.68
C SER A 813 19.62 -18.53 -16.88
N PHE A 814 20.77 -17.87 -16.70
CA PHE A 814 21.75 -17.62 -17.75
C PHE A 814 22.26 -18.90 -18.42
N PHE A 815 22.50 -19.96 -17.65
CA PHE A 815 22.93 -21.26 -18.21
C PHE A 815 21.80 -22.05 -18.88
N THR A 816 20.54 -21.75 -18.56
CA THR A 816 19.35 -22.45 -19.11
C THR A 816 18.60 -21.64 -20.16
N GLN A 817 19.14 -20.49 -20.58
CA GLN A 817 18.42 -19.51 -21.37
C GLN A 817 18.23 -19.88 -22.84
N GLU A 818 17.41 -19.09 -23.54
CA GLU A 818 17.18 -19.17 -24.98
C GLU A 818 17.86 -18.01 -25.71
N PHE A 819 17.98 -18.14 -27.03
CA PHE A 819 18.48 -17.10 -27.93
C PHE A 819 17.29 -16.45 -28.65
N ARG A 820 17.24 -15.13 -28.70
CA ARG A 820 16.18 -14.37 -29.37
C ARG A 820 16.74 -13.59 -30.56
N CYS A 821 16.05 -13.68 -31.70
CA CYS A 821 16.33 -12.79 -32.83
C CYS A 821 15.75 -11.40 -32.57
N THR A 822 16.56 -10.34 -32.70
CA THR A 822 16.12 -8.95 -32.50
C THR A 822 15.14 -8.46 -33.57
N LYS A 823 15.21 -9.01 -34.78
CA LYS A 823 14.36 -8.62 -35.92
C LYS A 823 12.96 -9.24 -35.88
N CYS A 824 12.88 -10.57 -35.72
CA CYS A 824 11.60 -11.29 -35.78
C CYS A 824 11.13 -11.88 -34.43
N ASN A 825 11.90 -11.70 -33.35
CA ASN A 825 11.61 -12.18 -32.00
C ASN A 825 11.41 -13.69 -31.85
N SER A 826 11.79 -14.49 -32.85
CA SER A 826 11.80 -15.94 -32.70
C SER A 826 12.86 -16.34 -31.69
N LYS A 827 12.47 -17.25 -30.81
CA LYS A 827 13.33 -17.82 -29.77
C LYS A 827 13.84 -19.19 -30.21
N PHE A 828 15.08 -19.49 -29.87
CA PHE A 828 15.74 -20.76 -30.13
C PHE A 828 16.40 -21.26 -28.84
N ARG A 829 16.13 -22.51 -28.46
CA ARG A 829 16.74 -23.11 -27.28
C ARG A 829 18.28 -23.17 -27.36
N ARG A 830 18.82 -23.26 -28.58
CA ARG A 830 20.26 -23.25 -28.86
C ARG A 830 20.53 -22.33 -30.04
N ILE A 831 21.74 -21.80 -30.13
CA ILE A 831 22.14 -21.03 -31.29
C ILE A 831 22.14 -21.95 -32.53
N PRO A 832 21.49 -21.56 -33.64
CA PRO A 832 21.62 -22.27 -34.90
C PRO A 832 23.09 -22.30 -35.33
N LEU A 833 23.59 -23.44 -35.83
CA LEU A 833 24.99 -23.58 -36.27
C LEU A 833 25.39 -22.58 -37.37
N SER A 834 24.41 -22.07 -38.12
CA SER A 834 24.64 -21.01 -39.12
C SER A 834 24.99 -19.65 -38.51
N GLY A 835 24.80 -19.46 -37.20
CA GLY A 835 24.83 -18.14 -36.54
C GLY A 835 23.66 -17.23 -36.92
N LYS A 836 22.76 -17.68 -37.81
CA LYS A 836 21.66 -16.87 -38.36
C LYS A 836 20.32 -17.36 -37.89
N CYS A 837 19.38 -16.43 -37.73
CA CYS A 837 17.99 -16.74 -37.43
C CYS A 837 17.35 -17.55 -38.56
N LEU A 838 16.91 -18.77 -38.26
CA LEU A 838 16.29 -19.69 -39.22
C LEU A 838 14.99 -19.17 -39.88
N LYS A 839 14.31 -18.18 -39.26
CA LYS A 839 13.08 -17.57 -39.81
C LYS A 839 13.29 -16.37 -40.73
N CYS A 840 14.29 -15.52 -40.46
CA CYS A 840 14.42 -14.22 -41.14
C CYS A 840 15.83 -13.94 -41.68
N GLY A 841 16.76 -14.88 -41.51
CA GLY A 841 18.13 -14.77 -42.00
C GLY A 841 18.99 -13.72 -41.28
N SER A 842 18.50 -13.11 -40.20
CA SER A 842 19.23 -12.12 -39.41
C SER A 842 20.36 -12.76 -38.61
N ASP A 843 21.52 -12.12 -38.63
CA ASP A 843 22.73 -12.57 -37.91
C ASP A 843 22.70 -12.15 -36.43
N ASN A 844 21.77 -11.27 -36.06
CA ASN A 844 21.64 -10.74 -34.71
C ASN A 844 20.73 -11.62 -33.82
N LEU A 845 21.34 -12.64 -33.22
CA LEU A 845 20.75 -13.50 -32.19
C LEU A 845 21.39 -13.15 -30.84
N ILE A 846 20.58 -12.67 -29.90
CA ILE A 846 21.05 -12.25 -28.58
C ILE A 846 20.58 -13.22 -27.50
N LEU A 847 21.36 -13.30 -26.42
CA LEU A 847 20.94 -13.93 -25.18
C LEU A 847 19.74 -13.20 -24.58
N THR A 848 18.82 -13.94 -23.96
CA THR A 848 17.67 -13.33 -23.26
C THR A 848 18.04 -12.71 -21.91
N ILE A 849 19.11 -13.19 -21.28
CA ILE A 849 19.66 -12.74 -20.00
C ILE A 849 21.12 -12.37 -20.26
N HIS A 850 21.46 -11.13 -19.94
CA HIS A 850 22.80 -10.58 -20.17
C HIS A 850 23.65 -10.66 -18.90
N HIS A 851 24.97 -10.71 -19.06
CA HIS A 851 25.94 -10.68 -17.95
C HIS A 851 25.63 -9.58 -16.93
N GLY A 852 25.32 -8.36 -17.39
CA GLY A 852 24.99 -7.22 -16.53
C GLY A 852 23.82 -7.45 -15.55
N SER A 853 22.88 -8.35 -15.85
CA SER A 853 21.79 -8.70 -14.91
C SER A 853 22.25 -9.58 -13.74
N ILE A 854 23.37 -10.30 -13.89
CA ILE A 854 23.93 -11.17 -12.86
C ILE A 854 24.79 -10.35 -11.90
N VAL A 855 25.66 -9.49 -12.43
CA VAL A 855 26.57 -8.65 -11.62
C VAL A 855 25.94 -7.38 -11.06
N LYS A 856 24.65 -7.13 -11.36
CA LYS A 856 23.91 -5.91 -10.98
C LYS A 856 24.05 -5.53 -9.50
N TYR A 857 24.07 -6.50 -8.59
CA TYR A 857 24.14 -6.26 -7.14
C TYR A 857 25.47 -6.68 -6.50
N LEU A 858 26.46 -7.08 -7.30
CA LEU A 858 27.73 -7.62 -6.79
C LEU A 858 28.45 -6.59 -5.92
N LYS A 859 28.70 -5.39 -6.48
CA LYS A 859 29.40 -4.28 -5.81
C LYS A 859 28.69 -3.83 -4.53
N GLU A 860 27.38 -3.63 -4.58
CA GLU A 860 26.57 -3.32 -3.40
C GLU A 860 26.66 -4.40 -2.32
N THR A 861 26.64 -5.67 -2.70
CA THR A 861 26.72 -6.78 -1.74
C THR A 861 28.08 -6.81 -1.05
N GLU A 862 29.17 -6.56 -1.79
CA GLU A 862 30.53 -6.42 -1.24
C GLU A 862 30.64 -5.22 -0.30
N LYS A 863 30.11 -4.06 -0.72
CA LYS A 863 30.07 -2.85 0.11
C LYS A 863 29.35 -3.10 1.43
N ILE A 864 28.15 -3.68 1.40
CA ILE A 864 27.38 -4.01 2.62
C ILE A 864 28.13 -5.02 3.50
N MET A 865 28.78 -6.03 2.91
CA MET A 865 29.58 -7.00 3.65
C MET A 865 30.78 -6.36 4.36
N SER A 866 31.34 -5.29 3.81
CA SER A 866 32.45 -4.55 4.42
C SER A 866 32.01 -3.55 5.51
N GLU A 867 30.84 -2.93 5.35
CA GLU A 867 30.34 -1.89 6.26
C GLU A 867 29.55 -2.44 7.45
N PHE A 868 28.89 -3.59 7.31
CA PHE A 868 27.97 -4.14 8.31
C PHE A 868 28.43 -5.50 8.83
N LYS A 869 28.11 -5.79 10.09
CA LYS A 869 28.45 -7.05 10.74
C LYS A 869 27.45 -8.15 10.36
N LEU A 870 27.67 -8.78 9.21
CA LEU A 870 26.83 -9.87 8.70
C LEU A 870 27.14 -11.22 9.38
N PRO A 871 26.16 -12.15 9.49
CA PRO A 871 26.41 -13.52 9.95
C PRO A 871 27.47 -14.25 9.11
N GLU A 872 28.34 -15.03 9.75
CA GLU A 872 29.47 -15.71 9.09
C GLU A 872 29.03 -16.59 7.91
N TYR A 873 27.93 -17.33 8.07
CA TYR A 873 27.38 -18.15 7.00
C TYR A 873 26.97 -17.32 5.77
N LEU A 874 26.37 -16.14 6.00
CA LEU A 874 25.97 -15.24 4.92
C LEU A 874 27.20 -14.69 4.19
N GLN A 875 28.24 -14.30 4.93
CA GLN A 875 29.51 -13.88 4.32
C GLN A 875 30.13 -14.98 3.46
N ALA A 876 30.13 -16.23 3.95
CA ALA A 876 30.65 -17.37 3.19
C ALA A 876 29.83 -17.65 1.92
N GLN A 877 28.50 -17.49 1.97
CA GLN A 877 27.64 -17.60 0.79
C GLN A 877 27.93 -16.51 -0.25
N ILE A 878 28.07 -15.26 0.19
CA ILE A 878 28.40 -14.13 -0.68
C ILE A 878 29.74 -14.37 -1.39
N ARG A 879 30.80 -14.72 -0.64
CA ARG A 879 32.12 -14.99 -1.22
C ARG A 879 32.07 -16.11 -2.26
N ARG A 880 31.44 -17.24 -1.94
CA ARG A 880 31.30 -18.35 -2.90
C ARG A 880 30.53 -17.97 -4.16
N LEU A 881 29.52 -17.11 -4.05
CA LEU A 881 28.78 -16.63 -5.21
C LEU A 881 29.65 -15.71 -6.07
N ILE A 882 30.40 -14.79 -5.45
CA ILE A 882 31.35 -13.90 -6.14
C ILE A 882 32.39 -14.75 -6.88
N ASP A 883 33.01 -15.72 -6.20
CA ASP A 883 33.97 -16.65 -6.81
C ASP A 883 33.34 -17.38 -8.01
N SER A 884 32.13 -17.92 -7.84
CA SER A 884 31.42 -18.62 -8.93
C SER A 884 31.14 -17.73 -10.14
N ILE A 885 30.81 -16.45 -9.92
CA ILE A 885 30.56 -15.47 -10.98
C ILE A 885 31.89 -15.14 -11.68
N ASN A 886 32.94 -14.86 -10.92
CA ASN A 886 34.25 -14.52 -11.46
C ASN A 886 34.84 -15.68 -12.27
N ASP A 887 34.77 -16.91 -11.75
CA ASP A 887 35.22 -18.12 -12.45
C ASP A 887 34.41 -18.40 -13.73
N THR A 888 33.12 -18.02 -13.75
CA THR A 888 32.25 -18.23 -14.92
C THR A 888 32.56 -17.26 -16.05
N PHE A 889 32.90 -16.02 -15.72
CA PHE A 889 33.04 -14.91 -16.68
C PHE A 889 34.48 -14.41 -16.84
N ASP A 890 35.45 -15.05 -16.19
CA ASP A 890 36.89 -14.72 -16.22
C ASP A 890 37.19 -13.26 -15.81
N ILE A 891 36.47 -12.77 -14.79
CA ILE A 891 36.60 -11.39 -14.30
C ILE A 891 37.83 -11.29 -13.39
N HIS A 892 39.01 -11.18 -13.99
CA HIS A 892 40.26 -10.90 -13.27
C HIS A 892 40.81 -9.51 -13.65
N GLY A 893 40.52 -8.49 -12.83
CA GLY A 893 41.10 -7.14 -12.93
C GLY A 893 40.25 -6.12 -13.71
N ASP A 894 40.45 -4.83 -13.42
CA ASP A 894 39.67 -3.67 -13.90
C ASP A 894 39.81 -3.35 -15.41
N GLU A 895 39.77 -4.36 -16.28
CA GLU A 895 39.56 -4.17 -17.72
C GLU A 895 38.49 -5.13 -18.24
N ILE A 896 37.33 -4.55 -18.55
CA ILE A 896 36.29 -5.23 -19.32
C ILE A 896 36.84 -5.40 -20.74
N VAL A 897 37.33 -6.60 -21.07
CA VAL A 897 37.48 -7.00 -22.47
C VAL A 897 36.07 -7.29 -22.99
N ASP A 898 35.51 -6.32 -23.73
CA ASP A 898 34.19 -6.38 -24.36
C ASP A 898 34.18 -7.30 -25.60
N ASP A 899 34.89 -8.42 -25.54
CA ASP A 899 34.82 -9.45 -26.57
C ASP A 899 33.68 -10.41 -26.22
N ALA A 900 32.51 -10.12 -26.77
CA ALA A 900 31.45 -11.10 -26.89
C ALA A 900 32.06 -12.40 -27.45
N PRO A 901 31.83 -13.57 -26.81
CA PRO A 901 32.43 -14.80 -27.28
C PRO A 901 31.98 -15.07 -28.72
N THR A 902 32.93 -15.01 -29.64
CA THR A 902 32.71 -15.30 -31.06
C THR A 902 32.71 -16.80 -31.28
N LEU A 903 32.16 -17.26 -32.41
CA LEU A 903 32.14 -18.69 -32.74
C LEU A 903 33.55 -19.32 -32.84
N GLU A 904 34.60 -18.49 -32.93
CA GLU A 904 36.00 -18.87 -32.96
C GLU A 904 36.58 -19.14 -31.56
N SER A 905 36.01 -18.57 -30.49
CA SER A 905 36.45 -18.83 -29.11
C SER A 905 36.06 -20.22 -28.59
N PHE A 906 35.27 -20.98 -29.35
CA PHE A 906 34.79 -22.33 -29.02
C PHE A 906 35.38 -23.44 -29.91
N LYS A 907 36.25 -23.11 -30.86
CA LYS A 907 37.04 -24.07 -31.63
C LYS A 907 38.39 -24.27 -30.98
#